data_AF-A0A4U5NGY0-F1
#
_entry.id   AF-A0A4U5NGY0-F1
#
_cell.length_a   1.000
_cell.length_b   1.000
_cell.length_c   1.000
_cell.angle_alpha   90.00
_cell.angle_beta   90.00
_cell.angle_gamma   90.00
#
_symmetry.space_group_name_H-M   'P 1'
#
loop_
_entity.id
_entity.type
_entity.pdbx_description
1 polymer ?
#
loop_
_entity_poly.entity_id
_entity_poly.type
_entity_poly.pdbx_seq_one_letter_code
_entity_poly.pdbx_strand_id
1 'polypeptide(L)'
;MNLLNVLLFYCLLVGVLSAEVFSPSQCGAAALCDDSMTNNVTLSAPEHFYATESHFTHVLKPVEKLEREQEISYQKHKQAIEHALKEAARLNAKLVPDPQKRFLGDHLLSSSPMRNSTRSKRQAAIGDMPYNFWPNGDVYYYFDNNFNENGRHFIRMAINWYETHTCLRFHETSSTATDKPSIIRIFRGSSCEAYVGCNVQEGKQDLSLAGHCDRLDSACHEMGHALGLFHEHARVDRDDWMWVDLSNVLPQYKAQYNKKSTCESYNYGVRYDYRSMMHYKHKLWAANSSKPVMVAYDPNYQQAIGASNIPVFSDIVILNKMYNCYDKCIKTGNPCKNGGYPNPNNCRCECPSGFSGEKCTERQASSLGLNCGKTFSATDNWQAHTENNVIGNGKYEIVDLTQPAACFYWVQAPEGTKIQYMITWIGYDGNSDQLCHDACSYGGLNTKGNTTNYQPEGYRFCCSSQLNKPLLTEGNLLIVEAFNHYRYTDFRFQYKIDPCGGSLTATNSWQWFTSNYATGNGLYQIANKQSTCSWTVDAPVGSKIIYQMTFVGFDGNSSALCSDACWFGGVQISGPNAIQFCCPVQYNQLVGSTGDALTVKVVNRYKFTDFQMAYMIDPSPPTVPHASASLDSPETTVLNARDPLETPLVAKPSQPPPHGNGILKTTWSGTASTRPATTVTLPSAPTTSRLRLGRKSNTK
;
A
#
# COMPACT_ATOMS: atom_id res chain seq x y z
N MET A 1 25.05 -37.28 -11.64
CA MET A 1 24.39 -38.45 -12.25
C MET A 1 24.05 -39.44 -11.14
N ASN A 2 22.85 -40.01 -10.97
CA ASN A 2 21.53 -39.70 -11.52
C ASN A 2 20.47 -39.94 -10.42
N LEU A 3 19.80 -38.91 -9.91
CA LEU A 3 18.66 -39.12 -8.98
C LEU A 3 17.46 -39.77 -9.69
N LEU A 4 17.29 -39.50 -11.00
CA LEU A 4 16.23 -40.08 -11.84
C LEU A 4 16.23 -41.62 -11.81
N ASN A 5 17.40 -42.27 -11.80
CA ASN A 5 17.50 -43.72 -11.85
C ASN A 5 17.01 -44.39 -10.54
N VAL A 6 17.09 -43.70 -9.40
CA VAL A 6 16.65 -44.22 -8.10
C VAL A 6 15.12 -44.16 -7.99
N LEU A 7 14.50 -43.07 -8.44
CA LEU A 7 13.05 -42.92 -8.49
C LEU A 7 12.38 -43.92 -9.46
N LEU A 8 12.98 -44.15 -10.63
CA LEU A 8 12.52 -45.17 -11.59
C LEU A 8 12.57 -46.60 -11.01
N PHE A 9 13.56 -46.92 -10.17
CA PHE A 9 13.63 -48.22 -9.49
C PHE A 9 12.55 -48.35 -8.39
N TYR A 10 12.24 -47.27 -7.68
CA TYR A 10 11.24 -47.28 -6.61
C TYR A 10 9.82 -47.52 -7.15
N CYS A 11 9.45 -46.87 -8.26
CA CYS A 11 8.13 -47.06 -8.88
C CYS A 11 7.90 -48.49 -9.41
N LEU A 12 8.96 -49.21 -9.80
CA LEU A 12 8.87 -50.60 -10.27
C LEU A 12 8.78 -51.64 -9.13
N LEU A 13 9.22 -51.31 -7.92
CA LEU A 13 9.17 -52.22 -6.77
C LEU A 13 7.87 -52.13 -5.95
N VAL A 14 7.19 -50.97 -5.95
CA VAL A 14 5.92 -50.79 -5.21
C VAL A 14 4.74 -51.46 -5.93
N GLY A 15 4.81 -51.68 -7.25
CA GLY A 15 3.71 -52.20 -8.07
C GLY A 15 3.41 -53.70 -7.97
N VAL A 16 4.03 -54.44 -7.04
CA VAL A 16 3.96 -55.93 -6.99
C VAL A 16 3.39 -56.48 -5.67
N LEU A 17 3.09 -55.64 -4.68
CA LEU A 17 2.64 -56.08 -3.34
C LEU A 17 1.39 -55.35 -2.83
N SER A 18 0.23 -55.58 -3.46
CA SER A 18 -1.09 -55.55 -2.79
C SER A 18 -2.22 -56.04 -3.72
N ALA A 19 -2.54 -57.33 -3.60
CA ALA A 19 -3.81 -57.91 -4.04
C ALA A 19 -4.31 -58.83 -2.91
N GLU A 20 -5.64 -58.92 -2.76
CA GLU A 20 -6.34 -59.72 -1.74
C GLU A 20 -6.14 -59.20 -0.27
N VAL A 21 -7.13 -59.15 0.62
CA VAL A 21 -8.57 -59.48 0.57
C VAL A 21 -9.39 -58.34 1.18
N PHE A 22 -10.53 -57.99 0.58
CA PHE A 22 -11.64 -57.28 1.24
C PHE A 22 -12.97 -57.89 0.79
N SER A 23 -13.90 -58.17 1.72
CA SER A 23 -15.23 -58.71 1.40
C SER A 23 -16.22 -58.52 2.58
N PRO A 24 -17.55 -58.64 2.38
CA PRO A 24 -18.30 -57.78 1.46
C PRO A 24 -19.67 -57.30 2.01
N SER A 25 -20.12 -56.10 1.61
CA SER A 25 -21.53 -55.65 1.55
C SER A 25 -21.59 -54.18 1.09
N GLN A 26 -22.50 -53.70 0.23
CA GLN A 26 -23.50 -54.30 -0.66
C GLN A 26 -23.65 -53.40 -1.92
N CYS A 27 -24.00 -53.98 -3.08
CA CYS A 27 -24.65 -53.40 -4.29
C CYS A 27 -24.23 -52.00 -4.85
N GLY A 28 -23.93 -51.81 -6.15
CA GLY A 28 -23.74 -52.77 -7.26
C GLY A 28 -23.88 -52.18 -8.69
N ALA A 29 -23.43 -52.96 -9.69
CA ALA A 29 -23.73 -52.95 -11.14
C ALA A 29 -23.12 -51.88 -12.11
N ALA A 30 -22.68 -52.39 -13.30
CA ALA A 30 -22.32 -51.71 -14.57
C ALA A 30 -21.14 -50.70 -14.56
N ALA A 31 -20.36 -50.44 -15.63
CA ALA A 31 -19.99 -51.09 -16.91
C ALA A 31 -18.81 -50.23 -17.51
N LEU A 32 -17.98 -50.59 -18.50
CA LEU A 32 -17.85 -51.76 -19.39
C LEU A 32 -16.33 -51.94 -19.77
N CYS A 33 -16.02 -52.54 -20.93
CA CYS A 33 -14.66 -52.78 -21.47
C CYS A 33 -14.37 -51.90 -22.71
N ASP A 34 -13.10 -51.78 -23.16
CA ASP A 34 -12.61 -52.48 -24.38
C ASP A 34 -11.05 -52.37 -24.57
N ASP A 35 -10.51 -53.10 -25.55
CA ASP A 35 -9.10 -53.50 -25.73
C ASP A 35 -8.16 -52.57 -26.53
N SER A 36 -6.83 -52.75 -26.35
CA SER A 36 -5.90 -53.17 -27.42
C SER A 36 -4.42 -53.29 -26.98
N MET A 37 -3.71 -54.31 -27.51
CA MET A 37 -2.27 -54.54 -27.34
C MET A 37 -1.51 -54.41 -28.67
N THR A 38 -0.19 -54.18 -28.64
CA THR A 38 0.78 -55.15 -29.23
C THR A 38 2.26 -54.88 -28.88
N ASN A 39 3.02 -55.97 -28.82
CA ASN A 39 4.40 -56.08 -28.34
C ASN A 39 5.47 -55.50 -29.28
N ASN A 40 6.67 -55.27 -28.73
CA ASN A 40 7.86 -55.98 -29.23
C ASN A 40 8.97 -56.11 -28.16
N VAL A 41 9.75 -57.19 -28.21
CA VAL A 41 10.74 -57.59 -27.18
C VAL A 41 11.98 -58.19 -27.84
N THR A 42 13.19 -57.81 -27.39
CA THR A 42 14.48 -58.54 -27.46
C THR A 42 15.63 -57.62 -26.99
N LEU A 43 16.81 -58.06 -26.53
CA LEU A 43 17.19 -59.15 -25.59
C LEU A 43 18.73 -59.11 -25.44
N SER A 44 19.29 -58.84 -24.25
CA SER A 44 20.63 -59.31 -23.83
C SER A 44 20.94 -58.96 -22.35
N ALA A 45 21.85 -59.74 -21.76
CA ALA A 45 22.34 -59.68 -20.37
C ALA A 45 23.58 -60.61 -20.27
N PRO A 46 24.23 -60.79 -19.11
CA PRO A 46 24.66 -59.85 -18.06
C PRO A 46 26.20 -59.96 -17.83
N GLU A 47 26.77 -59.31 -16.80
CA GLU A 47 27.74 -59.99 -15.90
C GLU A 47 27.92 -59.28 -14.53
N HIS A 48 28.66 -59.94 -13.63
CA HIS A 48 28.56 -59.79 -12.16
C HIS A 48 29.27 -58.60 -11.51
N PHE A 49 28.77 -58.19 -10.34
CA PHE A 49 29.62 -58.04 -9.14
C PHE A 49 28.82 -58.38 -7.85
N TYR A 50 29.42 -59.13 -6.92
CA TYR A 50 28.85 -59.44 -5.61
C TYR A 50 29.37 -58.47 -4.53
N ALA A 51 28.54 -58.17 -3.53
CA ALA A 51 28.94 -57.52 -2.28
C ALA A 51 28.25 -58.21 -1.09
N THR A 52 28.91 -58.26 0.07
CA THR A 52 28.52 -59.11 1.21
C THR A 52 27.79 -58.36 2.34
N GLU A 53 27.15 -59.12 3.20
CA GLU A 53 26.06 -58.71 4.12
C GLU A 53 26.47 -57.78 5.30
N SER A 54 27.77 -57.49 5.48
CA SER A 54 28.28 -56.81 6.68
C SER A 54 28.07 -55.29 6.73
N HIS A 55 27.71 -54.63 5.62
CA HIS A 55 27.63 -53.15 5.56
C HIS A 55 26.32 -52.53 6.07
N PHE A 56 25.21 -53.26 6.14
CA PHE A 56 23.89 -52.66 6.47
C PHE A 56 23.74 -52.25 7.94
N THR A 57 24.40 -52.94 8.87
CA THR A 57 24.19 -52.74 10.32
C THR A 57 24.84 -51.46 10.89
N HIS A 58 25.72 -50.80 10.14
CA HIS A 58 26.41 -49.59 10.59
C HIS A 58 25.70 -48.28 10.25
N VAL A 59 24.78 -48.26 9.28
CA VAL A 59 24.12 -47.04 8.78
C VAL A 59 22.74 -46.80 9.38
N LEU A 60 22.01 -47.85 9.79
CA LEU A 60 20.65 -47.72 10.34
C LEU A 60 20.62 -47.23 11.80
N LYS A 61 21.54 -47.72 12.66
CA LYS A 61 21.57 -47.38 14.09
C LYS A 61 21.73 -45.88 14.41
N PRO A 62 22.48 -45.07 13.64
CA PRO A 62 22.51 -43.62 13.82
C PRO A 62 21.18 -42.91 13.50
N VAL A 63 20.44 -43.38 12.50
CA VAL A 63 19.20 -42.73 12.02
C VAL A 63 18.07 -42.91 13.04
N GLU A 64 17.81 -44.15 13.46
CA GLU A 64 16.81 -44.44 14.50
C GLU A 64 17.09 -43.73 15.83
N LYS A 65 18.36 -43.37 16.10
CA LYS A 65 18.75 -42.60 17.28
C LYS A 65 18.37 -41.12 17.11
N LEU A 66 18.71 -40.52 15.97
CA LEU A 66 18.39 -39.12 15.65
C LEU A 66 16.87 -38.89 15.64
N GLU A 67 16.09 -39.79 15.06
CA GLU A 67 14.62 -39.72 15.04
C GLU A 67 14.02 -39.77 16.45
N ARG A 68 14.52 -40.67 17.30
CA ARG A 68 14.10 -40.75 18.72
C ARG A 68 14.51 -39.52 19.53
N GLU A 69 15.69 -38.95 19.27
CA GLU A 69 16.14 -37.72 19.94
C GLU A 69 15.33 -36.49 19.49
N GLN A 70 14.90 -36.43 18.23
CA GLN A 70 13.97 -35.41 17.73
C GLN A 70 12.57 -35.57 18.35
N GLU A 71 12.00 -36.78 18.38
CA GLU A 71 10.67 -37.02 18.97
C GLU A 71 10.64 -36.69 20.48
N ILE A 72 11.69 -37.07 21.23
CA ILE A 72 11.82 -36.70 22.65
C ILE A 72 11.93 -35.18 22.83
N SER A 73 12.59 -34.47 21.90
CA SER A 73 12.65 -33.00 21.92
C SER A 73 11.29 -32.38 21.61
N TYR A 74 10.56 -32.90 20.62
CA TYR A 74 9.23 -32.45 20.23
C TYR A 74 8.21 -32.60 21.37
N GLN A 75 8.14 -33.78 22.00
CA GLN A 75 7.21 -34.01 23.11
C GLN A 75 7.52 -33.14 24.35
N LYS A 76 8.81 -32.86 24.63
CA LYS A 76 9.19 -31.91 25.69
C LYS A 76 8.72 -30.48 25.39
N HIS A 77 8.92 -30.00 24.16
CA HIS A 77 8.42 -28.68 23.76
C HIS A 77 6.89 -28.60 23.81
N LYS A 78 6.20 -29.64 23.34
CA LYS A 78 4.74 -29.74 23.43
C LYS A 78 4.23 -29.66 24.88
N GLN A 79 4.82 -30.42 25.80
CA GLN A 79 4.46 -30.37 27.22
C GLN A 79 4.74 -29.00 27.86
N ALA A 80 5.85 -28.35 27.50
CA ALA A 80 6.15 -26.99 27.96
C ALA A 80 5.12 -25.95 27.46
N ILE A 81 4.70 -26.06 26.19
CA ILE A 81 3.66 -25.20 25.59
C ILE A 81 2.30 -25.46 26.26
N GLU A 82 1.91 -26.71 26.45
CA GLU A 82 0.66 -27.06 27.15
C GLU A 82 0.66 -26.57 28.61
N HIS A 83 1.80 -26.56 29.29
CA HIS A 83 1.94 -25.97 30.63
C HIS A 83 1.79 -24.45 30.59
N ALA A 84 2.49 -23.77 29.66
CA ALA A 84 2.40 -22.32 29.50
C ALA A 84 0.98 -21.85 29.17
N LEU A 85 0.23 -22.60 28.34
CA LEU A 85 -1.18 -22.32 28.02
C LEU A 85 -2.09 -22.49 29.25
N LYS A 86 -1.83 -23.47 30.13
CA LYS A 86 -2.58 -23.67 31.38
C LYS A 86 -2.27 -22.58 32.43
N GLU A 87 -1.02 -22.12 32.51
CA GLU A 87 -0.64 -20.96 33.32
C GLU A 87 -1.29 -19.67 32.81
N ALA A 88 -1.25 -19.40 31.50
CA ALA A 88 -1.92 -18.25 30.90
C ALA A 88 -3.44 -18.25 31.16
N ALA A 89 -4.09 -19.42 31.06
CA ALA A 89 -5.51 -19.57 31.39
C ALA A 89 -5.81 -19.28 32.88
N ARG A 90 -4.93 -19.68 33.80
CA ARG A 90 -5.04 -19.37 35.24
C ARG A 90 -4.82 -17.90 35.57
N LEU A 91 -3.91 -17.22 34.85
CA LEU A 91 -3.67 -15.79 35.01
C LEU A 91 -4.87 -14.97 34.51
N ASN A 92 -5.43 -15.34 33.35
CA ASN A 92 -6.62 -14.70 32.79
C ASN A 92 -7.86 -14.80 33.71
N ALA A 93 -7.97 -15.86 34.51
CA ALA A 93 -9.07 -16.02 35.48
C ALA A 93 -9.07 -15.00 36.65
N LYS A 94 -8.04 -14.14 36.76
CA LYS A 94 -7.97 -13.06 37.75
C LYS A 94 -8.25 -11.66 37.17
N LEU A 95 -8.43 -11.54 35.87
CA LEU A 95 -8.64 -10.26 35.19
C LEU A 95 -10.12 -9.99 34.93
N VAL A 96 -10.82 -9.48 35.96
CA VAL A 96 -12.15 -8.86 35.81
C VAL A 96 -11.95 -7.33 35.73
N PRO A 97 -12.24 -6.68 34.59
CA PRO A 97 -12.07 -5.23 34.46
C PRO A 97 -13.04 -4.41 35.32
N ASP A 98 -12.60 -3.24 35.74
CA ASP A 98 -13.44 -2.22 36.38
C ASP A 98 -14.50 -1.70 35.38
N PRO A 99 -15.81 -1.77 35.68
CA PRO A 99 -16.88 -1.37 34.77
C PRO A 99 -16.98 0.14 34.50
N GLN A 100 -16.20 1.00 35.19
CA GLN A 100 -16.32 2.46 35.02
C GLN A 100 -15.47 3.06 33.88
N LYS A 101 -14.56 2.30 33.25
CA LYS A 101 -13.66 2.79 32.19
C LYS A 101 -14.00 2.23 30.81
N ARG A 102 -14.16 3.11 29.81
CA ARG A 102 -14.41 2.75 28.40
C ARG A 102 -13.11 2.49 27.65
N PHE A 103 -12.54 1.32 27.83
CA PHE A 103 -11.35 0.88 27.09
C PHE A 103 -11.67 0.50 25.62
N LEU A 104 -10.66 0.63 24.78
CA LEU A 104 -10.47 -0.16 23.56
C LEU A 104 -9.09 -0.84 23.70
N GLY A 105 -9.04 -1.95 24.43
CA GLY A 105 -7.81 -2.70 24.70
C GLY A 105 -6.80 -1.93 25.55
N ASP A 106 -5.83 -1.35 24.86
CA ASP A 106 -4.67 -0.55 25.28
C ASP A 106 -4.99 0.95 25.49
N HIS A 107 -6.08 1.47 24.89
CA HIS A 107 -6.43 2.89 24.97
C HIS A 107 -6.90 3.30 26.38
N LEU A 108 -6.14 4.19 27.02
CA LEU A 108 -6.59 4.97 28.19
C LEU A 108 -7.28 6.28 27.72
N LEU A 109 -8.45 6.58 28.28
CA LEU A 109 -9.25 7.77 27.98
C LEU A 109 -9.55 8.56 29.27
N SER A 110 -9.47 9.89 29.21
CA SER A 110 -9.91 10.78 30.29
C SER A 110 -11.44 10.87 30.37
N SER A 111 -11.97 11.19 31.56
CA SER A 111 -13.42 11.21 31.82
C SER A 111 -14.01 12.62 31.71
N SER A 112 -14.91 12.84 30.75
CA SER A 112 -15.72 14.08 30.65
C SER A 112 -17.03 13.88 29.86
N PRO A 113 -18.09 14.68 30.11
CA PRO A 113 -19.39 14.50 29.45
C PRO A 113 -19.45 15.11 28.04
N MET A 114 -20.13 14.46 27.10
CA MET A 114 -20.33 14.96 25.73
C MET A 114 -21.37 16.10 25.67
N ARG A 115 -21.14 17.09 24.81
CA ARG A 115 -22.19 17.99 24.28
C ARG A 115 -22.34 17.77 22.78
N ASN A 116 -23.58 17.71 22.30
CA ASN A 116 -23.86 17.55 20.87
C ASN A 116 -23.53 18.84 20.10
N SER A 117 -22.76 18.70 19.01
CA SER A 117 -22.54 19.73 18.00
C SER A 117 -22.66 19.11 16.61
N THR A 118 -23.51 19.67 15.76
CA THR A 118 -23.85 19.09 14.45
C THR A 118 -22.95 19.64 13.34
N ARG A 119 -21.72 19.14 13.24
CA ARG A 119 -20.83 19.36 12.07
C ARG A 119 -19.94 18.14 11.82
N SER A 120 -19.68 17.83 10.54
CA SER A 120 -19.07 16.55 10.12
C SER A 120 -17.68 16.72 9.47
N LYS A 121 -16.69 15.93 9.93
CA LYS A 121 -15.45 15.44 9.26
C LYS A 121 -14.77 14.35 10.16
N ARG A 122 -13.90 13.46 9.61
CA ARG A 122 -13.60 12.07 10.10
C ARG A 122 -12.09 11.67 10.34
N GLN A 123 -11.72 10.94 11.44
CA GLN A 123 -10.53 10.15 12.03
C GLN A 123 -9.14 10.67 12.63
N ALA A 124 -9.10 11.49 13.71
CA ALA A 124 -8.06 11.74 14.79
C ALA A 124 -8.61 12.75 15.86
N ALA A 125 -7.95 13.16 16.94
CA ALA A 125 -8.57 14.15 17.87
C ALA A 125 -9.03 15.45 17.14
N ILE A 126 -10.32 15.86 17.27
CA ILE A 126 -10.86 17.03 16.53
C ILE A 126 -10.57 18.32 17.28
N GLY A 127 -9.90 19.28 16.62
CA GLY A 127 -9.45 20.56 17.18
C GLY A 127 -10.53 21.57 17.62
N ASP A 128 -11.81 21.20 17.61
CA ASP A 128 -12.90 21.95 18.28
C ASP A 128 -13.15 21.44 19.73
N MET A 129 -12.47 20.36 20.15
CA MET A 129 -12.34 19.94 21.56
C MET A 129 -10.99 20.46 22.11
N PRO A 130 -10.92 21.07 23.31
CA PRO A 130 -9.70 21.80 23.73
C PRO A 130 -8.46 20.96 24.11
N TYR A 131 -8.46 19.64 23.87
CA TYR A 131 -7.51 18.71 24.49
C TYR A 131 -7.06 17.59 23.54
N ASN A 132 -5.86 17.05 23.80
CA ASN A 132 -5.19 15.85 23.24
C ASN A 132 -4.06 16.04 22.20
N PHE A 133 -3.69 17.25 21.76
CA PHE A 133 -2.42 17.45 21.02
C PHE A 133 -1.30 17.92 21.95
N TRP A 134 -0.07 17.45 21.72
CA TRP A 134 1.13 17.98 22.38
C TRP A 134 1.42 19.41 21.90
N PRO A 135 1.42 20.44 22.77
CA PRO A 135 1.63 21.82 22.34
C PRO A 135 2.98 22.00 21.63
N ASN A 136 2.96 22.73 20.50
CA ASN A 136 4.08 22.89 19.55
C ASN A 136 4.64 21.59 18.94
N GLY A 137 4.11 20.41 19.30
CA GLY A 137 4.71 19.11 19.03
C GLY A 137 5.81 18.70 20.02
N ASP A 138 5.95 19.41 21.16
CA ASP A 138 6.92 19.10 22.21
C ASP A 138 6.34 18.04 23.18
N VAL A 139 6.91 16.84 23.15
CA VAL A 139 6.53 15.68 23.96
C VAL A 139 7.52 15.50 25.11
N TYR A 140 7.04 15.60 26.35
CA TYR A 140 7.88 15.40 27.53
C TYR A 140 7.70 13.98 28.07
N TYR A 141 8.80 13.29 28.39
CA TYR A 141 8.75 11.94 28.94
C TYR A 141 9.82 11.69 29.99
N TYR A 142 9.62 10.67 30.82
CA TYR A 142 10.65 10.08 31.67
C TYR A 142 10.44 8.58 31.83
N PHE A 143 11.51 7.85 32.10
CA PHE A 143 11.46 6.43 32.43
C PHE A 143 11.31 6.23 33.94
N ASP A 144 10.41 5.33 34.35
CA ASP A 144 10.36 4.85 35.73
C ASP A 144 11.66 4.15 36.12
N ASN A 145 12.07 4.26 37.39
CA ASN A 145 13.30 3.64 37.89
C ASN A 145 13.36 2.12 37.67
N ASN A 146 12.20 1.44 37.67
CA ASN A 146 12.11 -0.01 37.49
C ASN A 146 11.97 -0.45 36.01
N PHE A 147 11.99 0.48 35.06
CA PHE A 147 11.92 0.14 33.64
C PHE A 147 13.29 -0.34 33.12
N ASN A 148 13.34 -1.42 32.33
CA ASN A 148 14.60 -2.07 31.93
C ASN A 148 15.24 -1.45 30.67
N GLU A 149 16.52 -1.73 30.44
CA GLU A 149 17.25 -1.17 29.31
C GLU A 149 16.74 -1.64 27.93
N ASN A 150 16.19 -2.85 27.81
CA ASN A 150 15.58 -3.31 26.55
C ASN A 150 14.36 -2.45 26.18
N GLY A 151 13.47 -2.18 27.13
CA GLY A 151 12.34 -1.27 26.92
C GLY A 151 12.80 0.16 26.64
N ARG A 152 13.80 0.67 27.36
CA ARG A 152 14.39 2.01 27.12
C ARG A 152 14.98 2.12 25.72
N HIS A 153 15.66 1.07 25.25
CA HIS A 153 16.25 1.00 23.91
C HIS A 153 15.18 1.08 22.82
N PHE A 154 14.14 0.23 22.87
CA PHE A 154 13.08 0.24 21.86
C PHE A 154 12.25 1.53 21.88
N ILE A 155 11.99 2.12 23.06
CA ILE A 155 11.36 3.45 23.15
C ILE A 155 12.24 4.53 22.50
N ARG A 156 13.55 4.56 22.78
CA ARG A 156 14.46 5.55 22.15
C ARG A 156 14.58 5.34 20.64
N MET A 157 14.48 4.11 20.14
CA MET A 157 14.37 3.83 18.70
C MET A 157 13.05 4.36 18.10
N ALA A 158 11.91 4.10 18.75
CA ALA A 158 10.61 4.61 18.31
C ALA A 158 10.56 6.14 18.30
N ILE A 159 11.09 6.79 19.35
CA ILE A 159 11.26 8.24 19.45
C ILE A 159 12.11 8.77 18.29
N ASN A 160 13.30 8.21 18.06
CA ASN A 160 14.17 8.60 16.95
C ASN A 160 13.48 8.45 15.58
N TRP A 161 12.67 7.40 15.40
CA TRP A 161 11.87 7.22 14.18
C TRP A 161 10.83 8.34 14.00
N TYR A 162 10.06 8.66 15.05
CA TYR A 162 9.09 9.77 14.99
C TYR A 162 9.75 11.14 14.81
N GLU A 163 10.88 11.43 15.47
CA GLU A 163 11.59 12.72 15.30
C GLU A 163 12.17 12.90 13.90
N THR A 164 12.66 11.83 13.27
CA THR A 164 13.24 11.90 11.94
C THR A 164 12.20 12.08 10.83
N HIS A 165 10.97 11.59 11.02
CA HIS A 165 9.89 11.60 10.02
C HIS A 165 8.79 12.63 10.30
N THR A 166 8.78 13.26 11.48
CA THR A 166 7.78 14.27 11.84
C THR A 166 8.39 15.53 12.43
N CYS A 167 7.56 16.57 12.61
CA CYS A 167 7.98 17.81 13.26
C CYS A 167 8.03 17.75 14.79
N LEU A 168 7.60 16.63 15.40
CA LEU A 168 7.51 16.39 16.84
C LEU A 168 8.90 16.27 17.48
N ARG A 169 9.02 16.63 18.75
CA ARG A 169 10.29 16.54 19.51
C ARG A 169 10.10 15.95 20.90
N PHE A 170 11.03 15.10 21.32
CA PHE A 170 10.92 14.33 22.55
C PHE A 170 11.99 14.72 23.56
N HIS A 171 11.54 15.16 24.73
CA HIS A 171 12.40 15.70 25.78
C HIS A 171 12.44 14.73 26.97
N GLU A 172 13.55 14.02 27.14
CA GLU A 172 13.76 13.14 28.31
C GLU A 172 13.99 13.99 29.56
N THR A 173 13.19 13.76 30.61
CA THR A 173 13.17 14.53 31.86
C THR A 173 13.56 13.65 33.05
N SER A 174 14.07 14.26 34.11
CA SER A 174 14.59 13.52 35.28
C SER A 174 13.53 13.13 36.31
N SER A 175 12.34 13.74 36.27
CA SER A 175 11.23 13.46 37.19
C SER A 175 9.93 14.12 36.69
N THR A 176 8.82 13.91 37.41
CA THR A 176 7.53 14.56 37.18
C THR A 176 7.52 16.08 37.43
N ALA A 177 8.58 16.65 38.01
CA ALA A 177 8.61 18.06 38.42
C ALA A 177 8.96 18.98 37.25
N THR A 178 7.96 19.35 36.44
CA THR A 178 8.11 20.36 35.37
C THR A 178 6.92 21.31 35.31
N ASP A 179 7.12 22.43 34.62
CA ASP A 179 6.13 23.46 34.24
C ASP A 179 5.28 23.06 33.01
N LYS A 180 5.27 21.78 32.62
CA LYS A 180 4.72 21.31 31.33
C LYS A 180 3.28 20.81 31.46
N PRO A 181 2.47 20.89 30.39
CA PRO A 181 1.03 20.59 30.44
C PRO A 181 0.73 19.10 30.62
N SER A 182 1.63 18.22 30.19
CA SER A 182 1.65 16.80 30.56
C SER A 182 3.06 16.22 30.41
N ILE A 183 3.28 15.03 30.96
CA ILE A 183 4.54 14.25 30.85
C ILE A 183 4.19 12.76 30.77
N ILE A 184 4.80 12.03 29.83
CA ILE A 184 4.68 10.58 29.72
C ILE A 184 5.60 9.89 30.74
N ARG A 185 5.05 9.15 31.70
CA ARG A 185 5.80 8.16 32.50
C ARG A 185 5.84 6.83 31.77
N ILE A 186 7.01 6.41 31.35
CA ILE A 186 7.23 5.13 30.69
C ILE A 186 7.64 4.08 31.74
N PHE A 187 6.81 3.06 31.96
CA PHE A 187 6.99 2.12 33.06
C PHE A 187 6.65 0.66 32.71
N ARG A 188 7.01 -0.25 33.63
CA ARG A 188 6.70 -1.69 33.53
C ARG A 188 5.36 -1.98 34.20
N GLY A 189 4.29 -2.13 33.41
CA GLY A 189 3.00 -2.67 33.87
C GLY A 189 2.79 -4.13 33.46
N SER A 190 1.56 -4.62 33.61
CA SER A 190 1.10 -5.96 33.22
C SER A 190 0.62 -6.05 31.76
N SER A 191 0.21 -4.92 31.21
CA SER A 191 -0.35 -4.71 29.87
C SER A 191 0.55 -3.78 29.06
N CYS A 192 0.26 -3.65 27.77
CA CYS A 192 0.85 -2.64 26.90
C CYS A 192 -0.30 -1.67 26.60
N GLU A 193 -0.15 -0.41 27.02
CA GLU A 193 -1.24 0.56 27.05
C GLU A 193 -0.72 2.00 27.16
N ALA A 194 -1.48 2.94 26.59
CA ALA A 194 -1.16 4.36 26.59
C ALA A 194 -2.42 5.23 26.50
N TYR A 195 -2.32 6.47 26.98
CA TYR A 195 -3.34 7.51 26.72
C TYR A 195 -3.24 7.98 25.26
N VAL A 196 -4.38 8.20 24.60
CA VAL A 196 -4.39 8.70 23.22
C VAL A 196 -4.24 10.22 23.19
N GLY A 197 -3.03 10.68 22.85
CA GLY A 197 -2.65 12.09 22.81
C GLY A 197 -2.19 12.67 24.15
N CYS A 198 -2.05 14.00 24.21
CA CYS A 198 -1.61 14.75 25.38
C CYS A 198 -2.73 14.97 26.40
N ASN A 199 -2.73 14.20 27.49
CA ASN A 199 -3.68 14.35 28.60
C ASN A 199 -3.19 15.42 29.59
N VAL A 200 -3.69 16.64 29.41
CA VAL A 200 -3.33 17.80 30.25
C VAL A 200 -4.19 17.92 31.53
N GLN A 201 -5.20 17.07 31.71
CA GLN A 201 -6.06 17.10 32.90
C GLN A 201 -5.39 16.43 34.10
N GLU A 202 -4.59 15.39 33.86
CA GLU A 202 -3.85 14.66 34.89
C GLU A 202 -2.42 15.22 35.11
N GLY A 203 -1.92 16.07 34.20
CA GLY A 203 -0.55 16.67 34.24
C GLY A 203 0.60 15.65 34.05
N LYS A 204 0.27 14.37 34.08
CA LYS A 204 1.12 13.20 33.88
C LYS A 204 0.24 12.11 33.28
N GLN A 205 0.74 11.41 32.26
CA GLN A 205 0.09 10.25 31.67
C GLN A 205 1.03 9.06 31.70
N ASP A 206 0.50 7.86 31.92
CA ASP A 206 1.30 6.64 31.99
C ASP A 206 1.29 5.92 30.63
N LEU A 207 2.45 5.39 30.24
CA LEU A 207 2.65 4.48 29.10
C LEU A 207 3.28 3.21 29.65
N SER A 208 2.53 2.11 29.58
CA SER A 208 2.97 0.80 30.04
C SER A 208 3.54 -0.02 28.88
N LEU A 209 4.68 -0.67 29.11
CA LEU A 209 5.09 -1.82 28.32
C LEU A 209 5.25 -3.02 29.25
N ALA A 210 4.47 -4.08 29.01
CA ALA A 210 4.66 -5.38 29.67
C ALA A 210 5.88 -6.12 29.10
N GLY A 211 6.37 -7.15 29.81
CA GLY A 211 7.59 -7.87 29.41
C GLY A 211 7.56 -8.55 28.02
N HIS A 212 6.37 -8.78 27.45
CA HIS A 212 6.20 -9.29 26.08
C HIS A 212 6.17 -8.18 25.00
N CYS A 213 6.25 -6.91 25.41
CA CYS A 213 6.29 -5.71 24.56
C CYS A 213 7.65 -5.00 24.59
N ASP A 214 8.71 -5.67 25.09
CA ASP A 214 10.11 -5.26 24.92
C ASP A 214 10.55 -5.52 23.46
N ARG A 215 9.95 -4.81 22.51
CA ARG A 215 10.13 -4.95 21.05
C ARG A 215 9.69 -3.68 20.32
N LEU A 216 10.31 -3.40 19.16
CA LEU A 216 10.10 -2.11 18.48
C LEU A 216 8.67 -1.87 18.02
N ASP A 217 7.95 -2.91 17.57
CA ASP A 217 6.57 -2.77 17.11
C ASP A 217 5.66 -2.25 18.24
N SER A 218 5.75 -2.84 19.44
CA SER A 218 5.01 -2.34 20.61
C SER A 218 5.47 -0.95 21.05
N ALA A 219 6.78 -0.68 21.09
CA ALA A 219 7.28 0.65 21.44
C ALA A 219 6.81 1.74 20.46
N CYS A 220 6.68 1.41 19.17
CA CYS A 220 6.07 2.31 18.17
C CYS A 220 4.56 2.46 18.37
N HIS A 221 3.84 1.38 18.63
CA HIS A 221 2.39 1.38 18.82
C HIS A 221 1.95 2.27 20.00
N GLU A 222 2.50 2.02 21.19
CA GLU A 222 2.15 2.80 22.40
C GLU A 222 2.57 4.27 22.27
N MET A 223 3.67 4.55 21.57
CA MET A 223 4.09 5.92 21.28
C MET A 223 3.17 6.59 20.25
N GLY A 224 2.70 5.86 19.23
CA GLY A 224 1.69 6.31 18.28
C GLY A 224 0.38 6.71 18.97
N HIS A 225 -0.06 5.94 19.96
CA HIS A 225 -1.16 6.34 20.85
C HIS A 225 -0.83 7.62 21.60
N ALA A 226 0.30 7.68 22.31
CA ALA A 226 0.70 8.88 23.06
C ALA A 226 0.75 10.15 22.18
N LEU A 227 1.04 10.02 20.89
CA LEU A 227 1.02 11.12 19.92
C LEU A 227 -0.37 11.53 19.42
N GLY A 228 -1.40 10.69 19.59
CA GLY A 228 -2.79 10.99 19.22
C GLY A 228 -3.42 10.06 18.18
N LEU A 229 -2.76 8.94 17.82
CA LEU A 229 -3.34 7.94 16.91
C LEU A 229 -4.27 6.97 17.66
N PHE A 230 -5.46 6.75 17.11
CA PHE A 230 -6.31 5.60 17.45
C PHE A 230 -6.01 4.44 16.50
N HIS A 231 -6.45 3.22 16.86
CA HIS A 231 -6.34 2.08 15.95
C HIS A 231 -6.99 2.29 14.59
N GLU A 232 -6.37 1.73 13.56
CA GLU A 232 -6.87 1.75 12.19
C GLU A 232 -8.18 0.92 12.06
N HIS A 233 -8.30 -0.22 12.77
CA HIS A 233 -9.55 -1.00 12.80
C HIS A 233 -10.67 -0.36 13.65
N ALA A 234 -10.39 0.73 14.36
CA ALA A 234 -11.38 1.55 15.04
C ALA A 234 -11.90 2.70 14.16
N ARG A 235 -11.48 2.77 12.88
CA ARG A 235 -11.92 3.76 11.89
C ARG A 235 -13.42 3.79 11.68
N VAL A 236 -14.00 4.99 11.61
CA VAL A 236 -15.40 5.22 11.23
C VAL A 236 -15.77 4.58 9.88
N ASP A 237 -14.84 4.60 8.94
CA ASP A 237 -14.95 4.11 7.55
C ASP A 237 -14.40 2.69 7.35
N ARG A 238 -13.96 1.97 8.40
CA ARG A 238 -13.37 0.62 8.26
C ARG A 238 -14.27 -0.38 7.52
N ASP A 239 -15.59 -0.23 7.70
CA ASP A 239 -16.58 -1.20 7.19
C ASP A 239 -16.79 -1.06 5.67
N ASP A 240 -16.10 -0.10 5.04
CA ASP A 240 -15.93 0.01 3.58
C ASP A 240 -14.75 -0.88 3.07
N TRP A 241 -13.91 -1.41 3.96
CA TRP A 241 -12.64 -2.10 3.67
C TRP A 241 -12.61 -3.55 4.20
N MET A 242 -13.16 -3.76 5.40
CA MET A 242 -13.19 -5.06 6.06
C MET A 242 -14.44 -5.24 6.91
N TRP A 243 -14.81 -6.50 7.18
CA TRP A 243 -15.81 -6.84 8.18
C TRP A 243 -15.16 -7.46 9.43
N VAL A 244 -15.87 -7.38 10.55
CA VAL A 244 -15.44 -7.91 11.85
C VAL A 244 -16.41 -9.00 12.31
N ASP A 245 -15.91 -10.22 12.44
CA ASP A 245 -16.66 -11.37 12.96
C ASP A 245 -16.84 -11.29 14.47
N LEU A 246 -17.81 -10.49 14.93
CA LEU A 246 -18.21 -10.42 16.34
C LEU A 246 -18.82 -11.74 16.86
N SER A 247 -19.03 -12.77 16.03
CA SER A 247 -19.34 -14.13 16.52
C SER A 247 -18.06 -14.90 16.89
N ASN A 248 -16.97 -14.68 16.15
CA ASN A 248 -15.64 -15.22 16.44
C ASN A 248 -14.83 -14.39 17.47
N VAL A 249 -15.39 -13.34 18.08
CA VAL A 249 -14.71 -12.62 19.19
C VAL A 249 -15.14 -13.18 20.54
N LEU A 250 -14.16 -13.50 21.39
CA LEU A 250 -14.36 -13.86 22.80
C LEU A 250 -15.24 -12.82 23.52
N PRO A 251 -16.31 -13.21 24.25
CA PRO A 251 -17.35 -12.28 24.71
C PRO A 251 -16.87 -11.03 25.44
N GLN A 252 -15.87 -11.16 26.32
CA GLN A 252 -15.29 -10.07 27.10
C GLN A 252 -14.49 -9.06 26.27
N TYR A 253 -14.09 -9.40 25.04
CA TYR A 253 -13.32 -8.55 24.14
C TYR A 253 -14.15 -7.95 22.99
N LYS A 254 -15.47 -8.18 22.93
CA LYS A 254 -16.32 -7.62 21.86
C LYS A 254 -16.32 -6.09 21.82
N ALA A 255 -16.20 -5.43 22.98
CA ALA A 255 -16.11 -3.98 23.07
C ALA A 255 -14.86 -3.40 22.38
N GLN A 256 -13.76 -4.16 22.27
CA GLN A 256 -12.49 -3.71 21.69
C GLN A 256 -12.57 -3.54 20.15
N TYR A 257 -13.68 -3.97 19.54
CA TYR A 257 -14.00 -3.82 18.12
C TYR A 257 -15.07 -2.76 17.85
N ASN A 258 -15.40 -1.90 18.82
CA ASN A 258 -16.23 -0.73 18.58
C ASN A 258 -15.48 0.30 17.71
N LYS A 259 -16.15 0.85 16.70
CA LYS A 259 -15.64 2.01 15.95
C LYS A 259 -15.62 3.24 16.85
N LYS A 260 -14.67 4.15 16.61
CA LYS A 260 -14.76 5.52 17.11
C LYS A 260 -15.94 6.24 16.46
N SER A 261 -16.50 7.22 17.15
CA SER A 261 -17.49 8.14 16.56
C SER A 261 -16.84 9.13 15.61
N THR A 262 -17.62 9.77 14.73
CA THR A 262 -17.14 10.87 13.87
C THR A 262 -16.79 12.16 14.63
N CYS A 263 -16.91 12.19 15.96
CA CYS A 263 -16.58 13.34 16.79
C CYS A 263 -15.26 13.15 17.58
N GLU A 264 -14.87 11.90 17.85
CA GLU A 264 -13.55 11.56 18.39
C GLU A 264 -12.45 11.61 17.30
N SER A 265 -12.72 12.22 16.13
CA SER A 265 -12.08 11.78 14.89
C SER A 265 -12.10 12.76 13.65
N TYR A 266 -11.01 13.53 13.38
CA TYR A 266 -10.37 14.20 12.19
C TYR A 266 -9.10 13.59 11.48
N ASN A 267 -9.12 12.95 10.30
CA ASN A 267 -8.04 12.09 9.68
C ASN A 267 -7.27 12.68 8.49
N TYR A 268 -7.55 13.92 8.12
CA TYR A 268 -6.73 14.59 7.10
C TYR A 268 -6.67 13.89 5.71
N GLY A 269 -7.70 13.08 5.39
CA GLY A 269 -7.92 12.48 4.06
C GLY A 269 -7.04 11.27 3.70
N VAL A 270 -6.47 10.56 4.68
CA VAL A 270 -5.63 9.37 4.41
C VAL A 270 -6.51 8.11 4.21
N ARG A 271 -6.23 7.36 3.13
CA ARG A 271 -6.91 6.09 2.78
C ARG A 271 -6.62 5.02 3.84
N TYR A 272 -7.49 4.02 3.96
CA TYR A 272 -7.30 2.90 4.90
C TYR A 272 -6.01 2.14 4.60
N ASP A 273 -5.23 1.82 5.63
CA ASP A 273 -4.00 1.05 5.51
C ASP A 273 -4.01 -0.19 6.43
N TYR A 274 -4.25 -1.36 5.84
CA TYR A 274 -4.23 -2.63 6.56
C TYR A 274 -2.89 -2.91 7.28
N ARG A 275 -1.79 -2.31 6.80
CA ARG A 275 -0.43 -2.45 7.37
C ARG A 275 -0.01 -1.23 8.20
N SER A 276 -0.94 -0.33 8.56
CA SER A 276 -0.71 0.68 9.62
C SER A 276 -0.12 0.03 10.88
N MET A 277 0.84 0.68 11.52
CA MET A 277 1.34 0.26 12.84
C MET A 277 0.19 0.23 13.86
N MET A 278 -0.81 1.08 13.70
CA MET A 278 -1.99 1.15 14.56
C MET A 278 -3.06 0.09 14.23
N HIS A 279 -2.79 -0.85 13.32
CA HIS A 279 -3.74 -1.91 12.98
C HIS A 279 -3.55 -3.16 13.85
N TYR A 280 -4.59 -3.57 14.57
CA TYR A 280 -4.60 -4.86 15.27
C TYR A 280 -4.40 -6.05 14.31
N LYS A 281 -3.81 -7.14 14.81
CA LYS A 281 -3.62 -8.38 14.06
C LYS A 281 -4.96 -9.09 13.84
N HIS A 282 -5.17 -9.63 12.64
CA HIS A 282 -6.48 -10.12 12.19
C HIS A 282 -7.12 -11.25 13.03
N LYS A 283 -6.35 -11.97 13.87
CA LYS A 283 -6.82 -13.04 14.78
C LYS A 283 -6.86 -12.65 16.26
N LEU A 284 -6.62 -11.37 16.61
CA LEU A 284 -6.59 -10.95 18.01
C LEU A 284 -7.93 -11.29 18.71
N TRP A 285 -7.86 -11.80 19.95
CA TRP A 285 -9.00 -12.27 20.75
C TRP A 285 -10.03 -13.19 20.06
N ALA A 286 -9.60 -13.95 19.03
CA ALA A 286 -10.43 -14.93 18.35
C ALA A 286 -10.86 -16.06 19.31
N ALA A 287 -12.16 -16.39 19.31
CA ALA A 287 -12.73 -17.54 20.00
C ALA A 287 -12.33 -18.86 19.30
N ASN A 288 -12.16 -18.83 17.98
CA ASN A 288 -11.50 -19.86 17.18
C ASN A 288 -10.31 -19.25 16.45
N SER A 289 -9.10 -19.49 16.95
CA SER A 289 -7.84 -18.96 16.42
C SER A 289 -7.43 -19.51 15.04
N SER A 290 -8.07 -20.57 14.56
CA SER A 290 -7.94 -21.03 13.16
C SER A 290 -8.68 -20.13 12.18
N LYS A 291 -9.52 -19.20 12.66
CA LYS A 291 -10.25 -18.22 11.83
C LYS A 291 -9.85 -16.77 12.18
N PRO A 292 -9.80 -15.86 11.19
CA PRO A 292 -9.71 -14.43 11.47
C PRO A 292 -10.94 -13.92 12.24
N VAL A 293 -10.75 -12.83 12.98
CA VAL A 293 -11.80 -11.92 13.47
C VAL A 293 -12.01 -10.78 12.48
N MET A 294 -10.93 -10.21 11.94
CA MET A 294 -11.00 -9.12 10.96
C MET A 294 -10.68 -9.64 9.56
N VAL A 295 -11.58 -9.41 8.61
CA VAL A 295 -11.52 -9.99 7.27
C VAL A 295 -11.65 -8.90 6.22
N ALA A 296 -10.60 -8.70 5.44
CA ALA A 296 -10.62 -7.77 4.31
C ALA A 296 -11.58 -8.28 3.23
N TYR A 297 -12.33 -7.38 2.58
CA TYR A 297 -13.18 -7.75 1.44
C TYR A 297 -12.35 -8.18 0.23
N ASP A 298 -11.17 -7.58 0.03
CA ASP A 298 -10.16 -8.07 -0.88
C ASP A 298 -9.19 -9.02 -0.12
N PRO A 299 -9.20 -10.34 -0.42
CA PRO A 299 -8.42 -11.31 0.33
C PRO A 299 -6.90 -11.15 0.14
N ASN A 300 -6.44 -10.38 -0.85
CA ASN A 300 -5.01 -10.10 -1.07
C ASN A 300 -4.43 -9.15 0.01
N TYR A 301 -5.29 -8.43 0.74
CA TYR A 301 -4.92 -7.66 1.92
C TYR A 301 -4.93 -8.45 3.23
N GLN A 302 -5.45 -9.69 3.27
CA GLN A 302 -5.67 -10.41 4.53
C GLN A 302 -4.38 -10.62 5.36
N GLN A 303 -3.24 -10.86 4.70
CA GLN A 303 -1.94 -10.99 5.35
C GLN A 303 -1.20 -9.66 5.59
N ALA A 304 -1.75 -8.52 5.15
CA ALA A 304 -1.26 -7.19 5.50
C ALA A 304 -1.76 -6.72 6.88
N ILE A 305 -2.89 -7.26 7.34
CA ILE A 305 -3.59 -6.83 8.56
C ILE A 305 -2.73 -7.00 9.82
N GLY A 306 -2.21 -5.88 10.34
CA GLY A 306 -1.35 -5.82 11.52
C GLY A 306 0.06 -6.39 11.30
N ALA A 307 0.60 -6.22 10.08
CA ALA A 307 1.86 -6.83 9.64
C ALA A 307 3.11 -5.92 9.74
N SER A 308 3.04 -4.78 10.45
CA SER A 308 4.13 -3.81 10.53
C SER A 308 5.00 -3.96 11.77
N ASN A 309 6.31 -3.73 11.60
CA ASN A 309 7.30 -3.64 12.68
C ASN A 309 7.66 -2.19 13.05
N ILE A 310 7.38 -1.23 12.15
CA ILE A 310 7.57 0.21 12.31
C ILE A 310 6.36 0.97 11.71
N PRO A 311 6.10 2.22 12.11
CA PRO A 311 5.11 3.09 11.46
C PRO A 311 5.36 3.22 9.96
N VAL A 312 4.31 3.00 9.17
CA VAL A 312 4.33 3.10 7.70
C VAL A 312 4.05 4.53 7.24
N PHE A 313 4.23 4.80 5.95
CA PHE A 313 4.12 6.15 5.40
C PHE A 313 2.76 6.81 5.66
N SER A 314 1.68 6.03 5.66
CA SER A 314 0.33 6.48 6.01
C SER A 314 0.22 7.00 7.46
N ASP A 315 0.79 6.29 8.45
CA ASP A 315 0.84 6.70 9.86
C ASP A 315 1.55 8.05 10.03
N ILE A 316 2.70 8.21 9.35
CA ILE A 316 3.51 9.43 9.36
C ILE A 316 2.79 10.60 8.68
N VAL A 317 2.07 10.36 7.58
CA VAL A 317 1.26 11.38 6.91
C VAL A 317 0.09 11.83 7.80
N ILE A 318 -0.54 10.94 8.57
CA ILE A 318 -1.58 11.31 9.54
C ILE A 318 -0.99 12.24 10.62
N LEU A 319 0.13 11.86 11.24
CA LEU A 319 0.81 12.69 12.26
C LEU A 319 1.28 14.05 11.70
N ASN A 320 1.88 14.08 10.51
CA ASN A 320 2.36 15.33 9.92
C ASN A 320 1.24 16.29 9.51
N LYS A 321 0.04 15.78 9.17
CA LYS A 321 -1.14 16.63 8.97
C LYS A 321 -1.80 17.01 10.30
N MET A 322 -1.77 16.14 11.32
CA MET A 322 -2.31 16.39 12.66
C MET A 322 -1.61 17.56 13.37
N TYR A 323 -0.28 17.60 13.30
CA TYR A 323 0.54 18.63 13.95
C TYR A 323 0.93 19.79 13.01
N ASN A 324 0.26 19.94 11.86
CA ASN A 324 0.55 20.94 10.83
C ASN A 324 2.04 21.01 10.42
N CYS A 325 2.74 19.87 10.47
CA CYS A 325 4.19 19.81 10.30
C CYS A 325 4.67 20.31 8.94
N TYR A 326 3.84 20.17 7.89
CA TYR A 326 4.14 20.64 6.55
C TYR A 326 4.19 22.18 6.42
N ASP A 327 3.68 22.93 7.40
CA ASP A 327 3.76 24.40 7.40
C ASP A 327 5.22 24.89 7.41
N LYS A 328 6.13 24.10 8.02
CA LYS A 328 7.59 24.32 7.99
C LYS A 328 8.16 24.36 6.56
N CYS A 329 7.46 23.76 5.58
CA CYS A 329 7.86 23.62 4.18
C CYS A 329 6.97 24.40 3.19
N ILE A 330 6.07 25.29 3.64
CA ILE A 330 5.22 26.11 2.74
C ILE A 330 6.05 26.87 1.69
N LYS A 331 7.23 27.39 2.07
CA LYS A 331 8.10 28.17 1.17
C LYS A 331 8.71 27.35 0.03
N THR A 332 8.86 26.03 0.18
CA THR A 332 9.34 25.12 -0.87
C THR A 332 8.19 24.46 -1.63
N GLY A 333 6.97 24.49 -1.10
CA GLY A 333 5.83 23.74 -1.61
C GLY A 333 6.04 22.22 -1.46
N ASN A 334 5.21 21.45 -2.18
CA ASN A 334 5.37 20.00 -2.33
C ASN A 334 5.84 19.65 -3.76
N PRO A 335 7.14 19.40 -3.99
CA PRO A 335 7.66 18.96 -5.29
C PRO A 335 7.50 17.45 -5.54
N CYS A 336 7.06 16.69 -4.54
CA CYS A 336 7.09 15.23 -4.51
C CYS A 336 6.00 14.61 -5.41
N LYS A 337 6.26 13.39 -5.87
CA LYS A 337 5.38 12.59 -6.72
C LYS A 337 5.02 11.26 -6.07
N ASN A 338 4.16 10.48 -6.72
CA ASN A 338 3.76 9.14 -6.31
C ASN A 338 3.25 9.05 -4.85
N GLY A 339 2.60 10.12 -4.36
CA GLY A 339 2.07 10.20 -3.00
C GLY A 339 3.05 10.71 -1.93
N GLY A 340 4.31 10.98 -2.26
CA GLY A 340 5.29 11.55 -1.33
C GLY A 340 4.95 12.97 -0.83
N TYR A 341 5.60 13.37 0.26
CA TYR A 341 5.46 14.69 0.90
C TYR A 341 6.82 15.22 1.38
N PRO A 342 6.98 16.54 1.62
CA PRO A 342 8.22 17.08 2.19
C PRO A 342 8.37 16.66 3.65
N ASN A 343 9.50 16.04 4.00
CA ASN A 343 9.87 15.76 5.39
C ASN A 343 10.02 17.11 6.14
N PRO A 344 9.34 17.32 7.28
CA PRO A 344 9.26 18.63 7.94
C PRO A 344 10.56 19.09 8.61
N ASN A 345 11.60 18.25 8.63
CA ASN A 345 12.89 18.56 9.24
C ASN A 345 13.91 19.13 8.23
N ASN A 346 13.69 18.92 6.92
CA ASN A 346 14.63 19.32 5.87
C ASN A 346 13.98 19.71 4.52
N CYS A 347 12.66 19.58 4.40
CA CYS A 347 11.84 19.85 3.21
C CYS A 347 12.26 19.11 1.91
N ARG A 348 13.03 18.03 2.03
CA ARG A 348 13.24 17.04 0.95
C ARG A 348 12.09 16.05 0.92
N CYS A 349 11.88 15.39 -0.21
CA CYS A 349 10.79 14.42 -0.33
C CYS A 349 11.03 13.16 0.51
N GLU A 350 10.03 12.84 1.32
CA GLU A 350 9.82 11.55 1.96
C GLU A 350 8.86 10.73 1.10
N CYS A 351 9.16 9.44 0.95
CA CYS A 351 8.59 8.61 -0.11
C CYS A 351 7.90 7.36 0.46
N PRO A 352 6.73 6.95 -0.08
CA PRO A 352 6.13 5.67 0.26
C PRO A 352 7.03 4.48 -0.12
N SER A 353 6.88 3.33 0.55
CA SER A 353 7.66 2.12 0.26
C SER A 353 7.61 1.75 -1.23
N GLY A 354 8.79 1.53 -1.81
CA GLY A 354 9.03 1.31 -3.24
C GLY A 354 9.62 2.51 -4.00
N PHE A 355 9.57 3.72 -3.43
CA PHE A 355 10.04 4.96 -4.08
C PHE A 355 11.26 5.60 -3.40
N SER A 356 12.04 6.36 -4.17
CA SER A 356 13.21 7.11 -3.73
C SER A 356 13.49 8.31 -4.66
N GLY A 357 14.64 8.96 -4.46
CA GLY A 357 15.06 10.12 -5.26
C GLY A 357 14.47 11.43 -4.74
N GLU A 358 14.99 12.57 -5.23
CA GLU A 358 14.63 13.90 -4.73
C GLU A 358 13.14 14.25 -4.83
N LYS A 359 12.38 13.51 -5.64
CA LYS A 359 10.94 13.73 -5.93
C LYS A 359 10.07 12.48 -5.75
N CYS A 360 10.59 11.41 -5.16
CA CYS A 360 9.93 10.09 -5.11
C CYS A 360 9.62 9.51 -6.51
N THR A 361 10.49 9.78 -7.49
CA THR A 361 10.36 9.36 -8.89
C THR A 361 11.32 8.23 -9.28
N GLU A 362 12.16 7.77 -8.35
CA GLU A 362 13.13 6.70 -8.57
C GLU A 362 12.72 5.44 -7.79
N ARG A 363 13.27 4.28 -8.19
CA ARG A 363 13.04 2.99 -7.51
C ARG A 363 13.86 2.93 -6.23
N GLN A 364 13.23 2.55 -5.11
CA GLN A 364 13.92 2.34 -3.85
C GLN A 364 15.07 1.31 -4.00
N ALA A 365 16.24 1.64 -3.45
CA ALA A 365 17.39 0.75 -3.45
C ALA A 365 17.14 -0.46 -2.52
N SER A 366 17.82 -1.57 -2.79
CA SER A 366 17.83 -2.73 -1.90
C SER A 366 18.46 -2.38 -0.55
N SER A 367 17.95 -3.00 0.52
CA SER A 367 18.54 -2.84 1.86
C SER A 367 19.80 -3.71 2.00
N LEU A 368 20.58 -3.47 3.07
CA LEU A 368 21.72 -4.29 3.51
C LEU A 368 22.82 -4.55 2.44
N GLY A 369 22.84 -3.78 1.34
CA GLY A 369 23.77 -3.97 0.23
C GLY A 369 23.46 -5.17 -0.68
N LEU A 370 22.24 -5.71 -0.63
CA LEU A 370 21.84 -6.87 -1.42
C LEU A 370 21.86 -6.56 -2.92
N ASN A 371 22.45 -7.46 -3.72
CA ASN A 371 22.56 -7.31 -5.17
C ASN A 371 21.27 -7.79 -5.88
N CYS A 372 20.20 -7.02 -5.71
CA CYS A 372 18.84 -7.36 -6.12
C CYS A 372 18.01 -6.11 -6.48
N GLY A 373 16.80 -6.33 -7.01
CA GLY A 373 15.87 -5.25 -7.34
C GLY A 373 16.13 -4.63 -8.71
N LYS A 374 15.09 -4.56 -9.55
CA LYS A 374 15.22 -4.18 -10.96
C LYS A 374 13.98 -3.45 -11.48
N THR A 375 14.18 -2.55 -12.43
CA THR A 375 13.10 -1.97 -13.24
C THR A 375 12.94 -2.77 -14.54
N PHE A 376 11.71 -3.13 -14.87
CA PHE A 376 11.32 -3.89 -16.05
C PHE A 376 10.33 -3.09 -16.90
N SER A 377 10.47 -3.17 -18.23
CA SER A 377 9.42 -2.75 -19.17
C SER A 377 8.49 -3.94 -19.45
N ALA A 378 7.19 -3.74 -19.28
CA ALA A 378 6.16 -4.69 -19.68
C ALA A 378 5.96 -4.68 -21.21
N THR A 379 5.44 -5.79 -21.72
CA THR A 379 5.03 -6.00 -23.12
C THR A 379 3.70 -6.75 -23.14
N ASP A 380 3.04 -6.85 -24.29
CA ASP A 380 1.80 -7.61 -24.47
C ASP A 380 1.95 -9.12 -24.12
N ASN A 381 3.18 -9.63 -24.17
CA ASN A 381 3.52 -11.02 -23.89
C ASN A 381 3.88 -11.24 -22.41
N TRP A 382 3.54 -12.42 -21.88
CA TRP A 382 3.90 -12.82 -20.51
C TRP A 382 5.42 -12.91 -20.33
N GLN A 383 5.96 -11.96 -19.58
CA GLN A 383 7.32 -11.97 -19.06
C GLN A 383 7.36 -12.60 -17.66
N ALA A 384 8.52 -13.05 -17.22
CA ALA A 384 8.72 -13.67 -15.91
C ALA A 384 10.01 -13.17 -15.25
N HIS A 385 10.00 -13.08 -13.93
CA HIS A 385 11.20 -12.88 -13.13
C HIS A 385 11.16 -13.81 -11.91
N THR A 386 12.33 -14.36 -11.59
CA THR A 386 12.61 -15.24 -10.46
C THR A 386 13.84 -14.69 -9.72
N GLU A 387 13.82 -14.70 -8.40
CA GLU A 387 14.98 -14.41 -7.55
C GLU A 387 15.08 -15.51 -6.48
N ASN A 388 16.26 -16.11 -6.28
CA ASN A 388 16.48 -17.22 -5.33
C ASN A 388 17.80 -17.02 -4.57
N ASN A 389 17.81 -17.29 -3.26
CA ASN A 389 18.94 -17.21 -2.34
C ASN A 389 19.59 -15.82 -2.25
N VAL A 390 18.80 -14.74 -2.44
CA VAL A 390 19.29 -13.35 -2.36
C VAL A 390 18.60 -12.54 -1.26
N ILE A 391 17.28 -12.67 -1.07
CA ILE A 391 16.55 -11.87 -0.07
C ILE A 391 16.57 -12.59 1.27
N GLY A 392 17.61 -12.35 2.08
CA GLY A 392 17.82 -12.97 3.39
C GLY A 392 19.29 -13.18 3.68
N ASN A 393 19.62 -13.88 4.76
CA ASN A 393 21.00 -14.23 5.12
C ASN A 393 21.29 -15.75 5.06
N GLY A 394 20.30 -16.55 4.65
CA GLY A 394 20.39 -18.00 4.54
C GLY A 394 20.42 -18.75 5.88
N LYS A 395 20.25 -18.07 7.02
CA LYS A 395 20.29 -18.71 8.34
C LYS A 395 18.89 -18.98 8.90
N TYR A 396 18.77 -20.03 9.70
CA TYR A 396 17.57 -20.35 10.48
C TYR A 396 17.47 -19.55 11.79
N GLU A 397 17.76 -18.24 11.73
CA GLU A 397 17.63 -17.28 12.84
C GLU A 397 16.74 -16.11 12.40
N ILE A 398 15.95 -15.55 13.32
CA ILE A 398 15.20 -14.31 13.03
C ILE A 398 16.19 -13.14 13.11
N VAL A 399 16.30 -12.38 12.03
CA VAL A 399 17.19 -11.19 11.96
C VAL A 399 16.53 -9.95 12.57
N ASP A 400 17.27 -8.85 12.62
CA ASP A 400 16.77 -7.56 13.05
C ASP A 400 15.50 -7.14 12.29
N LEU A 401 14.36 -7.20 12.98
CA LEU A 401 13.04 -6.87 12.44
C LEU A 401 12.90 -5.38 12.07
N THR A 402 13.82 -4.54 12.55
CA THR A 402 13.87 -3.10 12.30
C THR A 402 14.58 -2.76 10.98
N GLN A 403 15.40 -3.68 10.46
CA GLN A 403 16.13 -3.56 9.19
C GLN A 403 16.03 -4.86 8.35
N PRO A 404 14.84 -5.21 7.82
CA PRO A 404 14.67 -6.38 6.96
C PRO A 404 15.60 -6.38 5.75
N ALA A 405 16.00 -7.59 5.34
CA ALA A 405 16.54 -7.83 4.01
C ALA A 405 15.42 -7.57 2.98
N ALA A 406 15.60 -6.59 2.09
CA ALA A 406 14.53 -6.09 1.23
C ALA A 406 15.04 -5.69 -0.18
N CYS A 407 14.27 -6.04 -1.20
CA CYS A 407 14.58 -5.87 -2.61
C CYS A 407 13.35 -5.36 -3.35
N PHE A 408 13.46 -4.17 -3.96
CA PHE A 408 12.35 -3.51 -4.64
C PHE A 408 12.46 -3.66 -6.15
N TYR A 409 11.38 -4.05 -6.80
CA TYR A 409 11.28 -4.20 -8.25
C TYR A 409 10.13 -3.35 -8.78
N TRP A 410 10.33 -2.76 -9.95
CA TRP A 410 9.30 -2.00 -10.67
C TRP A 410 9.01 -2.70 -11.99
N VAL A 411 7.73 -2.87 -12.33
CA VAL A 411 7.29 -3.16 -13.70
C VAL A 411 6.57 -1.91 -14.20
N GLN A 412 7.02 -1.39 -15.34
CA GLN A 412 6.48 -0.18 -15.98
C GLN A 412 5.87 -0.52 -17.33
N ALA A 413 4.70 0.03 -17.61
CA ALA A 413 3.99 -0.02 -18.88
C ALA A 413 3.79 1.41 -19.44
N PRO A 414 3.33 1.58 -20.70
CA PRO A 414 2.95 2.89 -21.23
C PRO A 414 1.87 3.59 -20.38
N GLU A 415 1.87 4.93 -20.32
CA GLU A 415 0.83 5.67 -19.59
C GLU A 415 -0.58 5.34 -20.14
N GLY A 416 -1.59 5.31 -19.28
CA GLY A 416 -2.95 4.89 -19.67
C GLY A 416 -3.11 3.40 -19.99
N THR A 417 -2.15 2.56 -19.65
CA THR A 417 -2.31 1.08 -19.66
C THR A 417 -2.22 0.51 -18.25
N LYS A 418 -2.67 -0.74 -18.09
CA LYS A 418 -2.55 -1.50 -16.83
C LYS A 418 -1.54 -2.63 -16.99
N ILE A 419 -1.15 -3.23 -15.87
CA ILE A 419 -0.26 -4.39 -15.81
C ILE A 419 -1.05 -5.55 -15.22
N GLN A 420 -1.26 -6.60 -16.01
CA GLN A 420 -1.73 -7.88 -15.49
C GLN A 420 -0.54 -8.65 -14.95
N TYR A 421 -0.61 -9.12 -13.71
CA TYR A 421 0.48 -9.84 -13.06
C TYR A 421 -0.03 -10.96 -12.16
N MET A 422 0.86 -11.90 -11.82
CA MET A 422 0.59 -12.94 -10.82
C MET A 422 1.89 -13.44 -10.20
N ILE A 423 1.86 -13.71 -8.90
CA ILE A 423 2.95 -14.42 -8.22
C ILE A 423 2.69 -15.90 -8.41
N THR A 424 3.63 -16.60 -9.05
CA THR A 424 3.46 -18.01 -9.45
C THR A 424 4.15 -18.97 -8.49
N TRP A 425 5.18 -18.50 -7.79
CA TRP A 425 5.85 -19.24 -6.73
C TRP A 425 6.44 -18.28 -5.69
N ILE A 426 6.48 -18.69 -4.43
CA ILE A 426 7.13 -17.99 -3.30
C ILE A 426 7.52 -19.03 -2.25
N GLY A 427 8.62 -18.87 -1.51
CA GLY A 427 9.02 -19.80 -0.46
C GLY A 427 10.51 -19.77 -0.16
N TYR A 428 11.06 -20.91 0.28
CA TYR A 428 12.50 -21.20 0.29
C TYR A 428 12.72 -22.73 0.28
N ASP A 429 13.94 -23.17 -0.03
CA ASP A 429 14.34 -24.60 -0.06
C ASP A 429 13.36 -25.52 -0.84
N GLY A 430 12.72 -24.98 -1.88
CA GLY A 430 11.78 -25.69 -2.75
C GLY A 430 10.34 -25.86 -2.23
N ASN A 431 10.02 -25.43 -1.01
CA ASN A 431 8.67 -25.54 -0.43
C ASN A 431 7.98 -24.16 -0.36
N SER A 432 6.76 -24.08 -0.91
CA SER A 432 6.04 -22.82 -1.10
C SER A 432 5.21 -22.31 0.10
N ASP A 433 5.12 -23.07 1.18
CA ASP A 433 4.41 -22.66 2.41
C ASP A 433 5.34 -22.44 3.61
N GLN A 434 6.66 -22.53 3.40
CA GLN A 434 7.69 -22.21 4.43
C GLN A 434 7.59 -20.77 4.97
N LEU A 435 7.02 -19.85 4.20
CA LEU A 435 6.80 -18.46 4.61
C LEU A 435 5.36 -18.20 5.10
N CYS A 436 4.47 -19.21 5.01
CA CYS A 436 3.04 -19.09 5.26
C CYS A 436 2.69 -19.02 6.76
N HIS A 437 3.15 -17.95 7.40
CA HIS A 437 2.86 -17.60 8.78
C HIS A 437 1.93 -16.38 8.84
N ASP A 438 1.21 -16.22 9.95
CA ASP A 438 0.28 -15.11 10.13
C ASP A 438 1.00 -13.75 9.95
N ALA A 439 0.41 -12.88 9.13
CA ALA A 439 0.96 -11.60 8.71
C ALA A 439 2.30 -11.69 7.93
N CYS A 440 2.65 -12.88 7.39
CA CYS A 440 3.91 -13.17 6.70
C CYS A 440 5.15 -12.77 7.52
N SER A 441 5.19 -13.18 8.80
CA SER A 441 6.19 -12.76 9.79
C SER A 441 7.65 -13.08 9.45
N TYR A 442 7.90 -14.07 8.58
CA TYR A 442 9.24 -14.54 8.22
C TYR A 442 9.78 -13.95 6.91
N GLY A 443 8.91 -13.47 6.04
CA GLY A 443 9.26 -13.01 4.70
C GLY A 443 8.10 -13.15 3.72
N GLY A 444 8.27 -12.59 2.53
CA GLY A 444 7.26 -12.65 1.47
C GLY A 444 7.42 -11.57 0.41
N LEU A 445 6.36 -11.39 -0.38
CA LEU A 445 6.22 -10.27 -1.31
C LEU A 445 5.13 -9.32 -0.82
N ASN A 446 5.35 -8.00 -0.93
CA ASN A 446 4.29 -7.00 -0.90
C ASN A 446 4.17 -6.38 -2.29
N THR A 447 2.96 -6.06 -2.76
CA THR A 447 2.77 -5.41 -4.08
C THR A 447 1.88 -4.18 -4.02
N LYS A 448 2.33 -3.08 -4.64
CA LYS A 448 1.54 -1.85 -4.82
C LYS A 448 1.26 -1.59 -6.30
N GLY A 449 0.09 -1.03 -6.59
CA GLY A 449 -0.34 -0.69 -7.96
C GLY A 449 -1.85 -0.89 -8.20
N ASN A 450 -2.56 -1.54 -7.28
CA ASN A 450 -4.03 -1.62 -7.20
C ASN A 450 -4.72 -0.29 -6.82
N THR A 451 -3.97 0.81 -6.83
CA THR A 451 -4.39 2.18 -6.55
C THR A 451 -3.30 3.10 -7.11
N THR A 452 -3.68 4.24 -7.69
CA THR A 452 -2.74 5.28 -8.13
C THR A 452 -2.17 6.11 -6.97
N ASN A 453 -2.84 6.10 -5.82
CA ASN A 453 -2.28 6.58 -4.57
C ASN A 453 -1.46 5.45 -3.91
N TYR A 454 -0.13 5.61 -3.86
CA TYR A 454 0.82 4.67 -3.27
C TYR A 454 1.14 4.92 -1.78
N GLN A 455 0.49 5.90 -1.13
CA GLN A 455 0.72 6.20 0.30
C GLN A 455 0.40 5.02 1.22
N PRO A 456 -0.75 4.31 1.07
CA PRO A 456 -0.99 3.12 1.85
C PRO A 456 -0.10 1.98 1.40
N GLU A 457 0.06 0.99 2.27
CA GLU A 457 0.70 -0.26 1.88
C GLU A 457 -0.22 -1.18 1.05
N GLY A 458 0.43 -2.12 0.37
CA GLY A 458 -0.18 -2.95 -0.67
C GLY A 458 -0.65 -4.33 -0.21
N TYR A 459 -0.92 -5.18 -1.18
CA TYR A 459 -1.18 -6.60 -0.96
C TYR A 459 0.06 -7.31 -0.39
N ARG A 460 -0.13 -8.45 0.30
CA ARG A 460 0.95 -9.18 0.98
C ARG A 460 0.81 -10.69 0.82
N PHE A 461 1.90 -11.34 0.42
CA PHE A 461 1.92 -12.73 -0.05
C PHE A 461 3.04 -13.54 0.59
N CYS A 462 2.70 -14.73 1.08
CA CYS A 462 3.64 -15.72 1.63
C CYS A 462 3.13 -17.17 1.62
N CYS A 463 1.89 -17.42 1.18
CA CYS A 463 1.26 -18.74 1.16
C CYS A 463 0.96 -19.23 -0.26
N SER A 464 1.08 -20.54 -0.49
CA SER A 464 0.76 -21.17 -1.78
C SER A 464 -0.69 -20.93 -2.22
N SER A 465 -1.60 -20.87 -1.26
CA SER A 465 -3.03 -20.58 -1.45
C SER A 465 -3.33 -19.19 -2.04
N GLN A 466 -2.35 -18.29 -2.12
CA GLN A 466 -2.46 -16.97 -2.75
C GLN A 466 -1.93 -16.95 -4.20
N LEU A 467 -1.16 -17.96 -4.61
CA LEU A 467 -0.43 -17.99 -5.88
C LEU A 467 -1.32 -18.26 -7.11
N ASN A 468 -0.76 -17.96 -8.29
CA ASN A 468 -1.33 -18.24 -9.61
C ASN A 468 -2.71 -17.61 -9.87
N LYS A 469 -3.02 -16.53 -9.15
CA LYS A 469 -4.21 -15.70 -9.34
C LYS A 469 -3.83 -14.45 -10.15
N PRO A 470 -4.47 -14.18 -11.30
CA PRO A 470 -4.22 -12.95 -12.04
C PRO A 470 -4.74 -11.74 -11.27
N LEU A 471 -3.86 -10.77 -11.04
CA LEU A 471 -4.12 -9.47 -10.46
C LEU A 471 -3.90 -8.39 -11.53
N LEU A 472 -4.46 -7.21 -11.29
CA LEU A 472 -4.42 -6.07 -12.21
C LEU A 472 -4.06 -4.80 -11.42
N THR A 473 -3.33 -3.89 -12.05
CA THR A 473 -3.09 -2.55 -11.51
C THR A 473 -4.19 -1.55 -11.91
N GLU A 474 -4.22 -0.38 -11.28
CA GLU A 474 -4.99 0.77 -11.73
C GLU A 474 -4.19 1.71 -12.64
N GLY A 475 -2.89 1.87 -12.37
CA GLY A 475 -1.96 2.61 -13.21
C GLY A 475 -0.97 1.72 -13.96
N ASN A 476 -0.06 2.36 -14.70
CA ASN A 476 0.97 1.73 -15.52
C ASN A 476 2.26 1.34 -14.76
N LEU A 477 2.21 1.30 -13.43
CA LEU A 477 3.33 0.94 -12.56
C LEU A 477 2.87 -0.10 -11.53
N LEU A 478 3.62 -1.20 -11.47
CA LEU A 478 3.54 -2.23 -10.43
C LEU A 478 4.85 -2.20 -9.63
N ILE A 479 4.72 -2.16 -8.31
CA ILE A 479 5.84 -2.30 -7.37
C ILE A 479 5.76 -3.67 -6.74
N VAL A 480 6.89 -4.38 -6.66
CA VAL A 480 7.05 -5.61 -5.90
C VAL A 480 8.18 -5.40 -4.89
N GLU A 481 7.86 -5.46 -3.60
CA GLU A 481 8.80 -5.45 -2.48
C GLU A 481 8.97 -6.90 -2.01
N ALA A 482 10.11 -7.52 -2.31
CA ALA A 482 10.50 -8.78 -1.67
C ALA A 482 11.19 -8.45 -0.34
N PHE A 483 10.76 -9.08 0.75
CA PHE A 483 11.32 -8.85 2.09
C PHE A 483 11.55 -10.17 2.83
N ASN A 484 12.51 -10.19 3.76
CA ASN A 484 12.84 -11.36 4.57
C ASN A 484 13.29 -10.98 5.99
N HIS A 485 12.85 -11.79 6.95
CA HIS A 485 13.23 -11.76 8.36
C HIS A 485 13.84 -13.09 8.85
N TYR A 486 13.81 -14.16 8.05
CA TYR A 486 14.22 -15.51 8.43
C TYR A 486 14.60 -16.35 7.18
N ARG A 487 15.76 -17.02 7.19
CA ARG A 487 16.26 -17.86 6.08
C ARG A 487 16.41 -17.09 4.77
N TYR A 488 15.45 -17.23 3.85
CA TYR A 488 15.38 -16.55 2.55
C TYR A 488 13.93 -16.31 2.14
N THR A 489 13.70 -15.35 1.26
CA THR A 489 12.47 -15.21 0.48
C THR A 489 12.82 -15.38 -0.99
N ASP A 490 12.66 -16.60 -1.48
CA ASP A 490 12.77 -16.94 -2.88
C ASP A 490 11.39 -16.74 -3.55
N PHE A 491 11.34 -16.26 -4.79
CA PHE A 491 10.06 -15.99 -5.47
C PHE A 491 10.13 -16.06 -6.99
N ARG A 492 8.96 -16.19 -7.62
CA ARG A 492 8.74 -15.98 -9.05
C ARG A 492 7.41 -15.27 -9.30
N PHE A 493 7.43 -14.19 -10.07
CA PHE A 493 6.22 -13.55 -10.60
C PHE A 493 6.25 -13.44 -12.12
N GLN A 494 5.07 -13.29 -12.71
CA GLN A 494 4.88 -13.04 -14.14
C GLN A 494 4.04 -11.79 -14.34
N TYR A 495 4.27 -11.09 -15.45
CA TYR A 495 3.63 -9.83 -15.79
C TYR A 495 3.51 -9.63 -17.30
N LYS A 496 2.53 -8.83 -17.72
CA LYS A 496 2.37 -8.29 -19.07
C LYS A 496 1.54 -7.01 -19.04
N ILE A 497 1.46 -6.31 -20.17
CA ILE A 497 0.49 -5.22 -20.38
C ILE A 497 -0.94 -5.79 -20.42
N ASP A 498 -1.87 -5.07 -19.81
CA ASP A 498 -3.29 -5.13 -20.11
C ASP A 498 -3.70 -3.81 -20.81
N PRO A 499 -4.12 -3.85 -22.09
CA PRO A 499 -4.56 -2.66 -22.81
C PRO A 499 -5.96 -2.18 -22.40
N CYS A 500 -6.70 -2.92 -21.57
CA CYS A 500 -8.10 -2.62 -21.23
C CYS A 500 -8.24 -1.60 -20.07
N GLY A 501 -7.76 -0.37 -20.29
CA GLY A 501 -7.91 0.74 -19.35
C GLY A 501 -6.63 1.14 -18.60
N GLY A 502 -6.75 2.15 -17.73
CA GLY A 502 -5.67 2.69 -16.90
C GLY A 502 -5.90 4.14 -16.47
N SER A 503 -5.09 4.67 -15.55
CA SER A 503 -5.08 6.11 -15.24
C SER A 503 -4.12 6.91 -16.13
N LEU A 504 -4.47 8.19 -16.32
CA LEU A 504 -3.74 9.26 -17.00
C LEU A 504 -3.72 10.50 -16.09
N THR A 505 -2.67 11.32 -16.12
CA THR A 505 -2.61 12.54 -15.27
C THR A 505 -2.71 13.81 -16.12
N ALA A 506 -3.71 14.66 -15.86
CA ALA A 506 -3.84 15.95 -16.54
C ALA A 506 -2.83 16.99 -16.03
N THR A 507 -2.36 17.85 -16.93
CA THR A 507 -1.43 18.95 -16.67
C THR A 507 -1.95 20.27 -17.25
N ASN A 508 -1.28 21.40 -16.98
CA ASN A 508 -1.62 22.72 -17.51
C ASN A 508 -1.30 22.90 -19.02
N SER A 509 -1.14 21.80 -19.76
CA SER A 509 -0.73 21.77 -21.16
C SER A 509 -1.40 20.60 -21.89
N TRP A 510 -1.74 20.80 -23.16
CA TRP A 510 -2.36 19.76 -24.00
C TRP A 510 -1.54 18.48 -24.08
N GLN A 511 -2.08 17.41 -23.50
CA GLN A 511 -1.60 16.04 -23.62
C GLN A 511 -2.47 15.29 -24.64
N TRP A 512 -1.88 14.28 -25.25
CA TRP A 512 -2.51 13.44 -26.27
C TRP A 512 -2.42 11.98 -25.83
N PHE A 513 -3.56 11.29 -25.84
CA PHE A 513 -3.66 9.86 -25.56
C PHE A 513 -4.35 9.12 -26.71
N THR A 514 -3.92 7.88 -26.93
CA THR A 514 -4.51 6.93 -27.87
C THR A 514 -4.64 5.59 -27.15
N SER A 515 -5.80 4.93 -27.24
CA SER A 515 -6.06 3.62 -26.58
C SER A 515 -5.25 2.44 -27.15
N ASN A 516 -4.48 2.68 -28.21
CA ASN A 516 -3.46 1.83 -28.82
C ASN A 516 -3.90 0.45 -29.35
N TYR A 517 -4.55 0.47 -30.52
CA TYR A 517 -4.05 -0.33 -31.64
C TYR A 517 -2.61 0.08 -32.00
N ALA A 518 -1.61 -0.65 -31.49
CA ALA A 518 -0.18 -0.30 -31.71
C ALA A 518 0.79 -1.49 -31.88
N THR A 519 0.36 -2.75 -31.74
CA THR A 519 1.24 -3.93 -31.91
C THR A 519 0.92 -4.81 -33.13
N GLY A 520 0.01 -4.39 -34.01
CA GLY A 520 -0.21 -4.95 -35.36
C GLY A 520 -0.77 -6.38 -35.43
N ASN A 521 -0.81 -7.11 -34.31
CA ASN A 521 -1.40 -8.42 -34.21
C ASN A 521 -2.88 -8.30 -33.82
N GLY A 522 -3.79 -8.58 -34.77
CA GLY A 522 -5.25 -8.56 -34.58
C GLY A 522 -5.77 -9.65 -33.65
N LEU A 523 -5.34 -9.62 -32.38
CA LEU A 523 -5.52 -10.67 -31.38
C LEU A 523 -6.28 -10.20 -30.13
N TYR A 524 -6.94 -9.04 -30.18
CA TYR A 524 -8.18 -8.85 -29.43
C TYR A 524 -9.32 -9.66 -30.11
N GLN A 525 -9.09 -10.96 -30.23
CA GLN A 525 -10.06 -11.97 -30.66
C GLN A 525 -11.14 -12.04 -29.57
N ILE A 526 -12.18 -11.20 -29.70
CA ILE A 526 -13.32 -11.22 -28.79
C ILE A 526 -14.09 -12.53 -29.02
N ALA A 527 -13.72 -13.56 -28.25
CA ALA A 527 -14.48 -14.79 -28.13
C ALA A 527 -15.79 -14.53 -27.35
N ASN A 528 -16.75 -13.90 -28.03
CA ASN A 528 -18.17 -13.78 -27.67
C ASN A 528 -18.45 -13.24 -26.25
N LYS A 529 -17.80 -12.15 -25.84
CA LYS A 529 -18.15 -11.39 -24.63
C LYS A 529 -18.08 -9.88 -24.85
N GLN A 530 -19.09 -9.15 -24.39
CA GLN A 530 -18.98 -7.70 -24.22
C GLN A 530 -17.83 -7.41 -23.24
N SER A 531 -16.92 -6.51 -23.61
CA SER A 531 -15.93 -5.96 -22.69
C SER A 531 -16.15 -4.46 -22.54
N THR A 532 -15.92 -3.95 -21.33
CA THR A 532 -15.92 -2.51 -21.06
C THR A 532 -14.57 -2.15 -20.46
N CYS A 533 -13.77 -1.41 -21.21
CA CYS A 533 -12.48 -0.90 -20.76
C CYS A 533 -12.68 0.54 -20.28
N SER A 534 -11.97 0.96 -19.24
CA SER A 534 -12.14 2.30 -18.66
C SER A 534 -10.82 2.97 -18.35
N TRP A 535 -10.69 4.20 -18.80
CA TRP A 535 -9.61 5.11 -18.48
C TRP A 535 -10.11 6.21 -17.54
N THR A 536 -9.29 6.61 -16.58
CA THR A 536 -9.55 7.80 -15.77
C THR A 536 -8.45 8.82 -16.04
N VAL A 537 -8.83 10.05 -16.35
CA VAL A 537 -7.92 11.19 -16.34
C VAL A 537 -8.09 11.90 -14.99
N ASP A 538 -7.02 11.93 -14.20
CA ASP A 538 -6.97 12.50 -12.86
C ASP A 538 -6.30 13.89 -12.88
N ALA A 539 -6.84 14.86 -12.13
CA ALA A 539 -6.32 16.21 -11.96
C ALA A 539 -6.21 16.62 -10.48
N PRO A 540 -5.50 17.71 -10.13
CA PRO A 540 -5.42 18.19 -8.75
C PRO A 540 -6.80 18.56 -8.17
N VAL A 541 -7.05 18.23 -6.90
CA VAL A 541 -8.38 18.36 -6.27
C VAL A 541 -8.96 19.77 -6.43
N GLY A 542 -10.21 19.84 -6.91
CA GLY A 542 -10.92 21.10 -7.18
C GLY A 542 -10.61 21.75 -8.54
N SER A 543 -9.74 21.15 -9.36
CA SER A 543 -9.56 21.52 -10.78
C SER A 543 -10.72 21.01 -11.64
N LYS A 544 -10.79 21.46 -12.89
CA LYS A 544 -11.55 20.80 -13.96
C LYS A 544 -10.59 20.34 -15.07
N ILE A 545 -11.06 19.46 -15.94
CA ILE A 545 -10.34 18.94 -17.10
C ILE A 545 -11.11 19.36 -18.35
N ILE A 546 -10.45 20.01 -19.30
CA ILE A 546 -10.98 20.17 -20.67
C ILE A 546 -10.42 19.07 -21.55
N TYR A 547 -11.26 18.52 -22.42
CA TYR A 547 -10.90 17.44 -23.33
C TYR A 547 -11.57 17.60 -24.70
N GLN A 548 -11.03 16.89 -25.68
CA GLN A 548 -11.50 16.85 -27.05
C GLN A 548 -11.26 15.45 -27.63
N MET A 549 -12.32 14.77 -28.07
CA MET A 549 -12.19 13.54 -28.86
C MET A 549 -11.81 13.90 -30.30
N THR A 550 -10.72 13.35 -30.82
CA THR A 550 -10.25 13.58 -32.21
C THR A 550 -10.46 12.37 -33.12
N PHE A 551 -10.57 11.16 -32.55
CA PHE A 551 -10.93 9.94 -33.24
C PHE A 551 -11.69 9.01 -32.29
N VAL A 552 -12.69 8.30 -32.82
CA VAL A 552 -13.27 7.07 -32.23
C VAL A 552 -13.54 6.12 -33.41
N GLY A 553 -13.22 4.83 -33.29
CA GLY A 553 -13.37 3.89 -34.42
C GLY A 553 -12.79 2.52 -34.14
N PHE A 554 -12.59 1.70 -35.17
CA PHE A 554 -11.77 0.49 -35.10
C PHE A 554 -11.00 0.30 -36.41
N ASP A 555 -9.84 -0.36 -36.37
CA ASP A 555 -8.95 -0.56 -37.53
C ASP A 555 -8.63 0.75 -38.30
N GLY A 556 -8.57 1.89 -37.59
CA GLY A 556 -8.40 3.23 -38.17
C GLY A 556 -9.63 3.83 -38.86
N ASN A 557 -10.77 3.12 -38.90
CA ASN A 557 -12.00 3.57 -39.54
C ASN A 557 -13.00 4.11 -38.49
N SER A 558 -13.22 5.42 -38.49
CA SER A 558 -14.16 6.10 -37.60
C SER A 558 -15.63 6.03 -38.07
N SER A 559 -15.87 5.80 -39.35
CA SER A 559 -17.22 5.58 -39.89
C SER A 559 -17.76 4.18 -39.57
N ALA A 560 -16.91 3.23 -39.17
CA ALA A 560 -17.31 1.84 -38.93
C ALA A 560 -18.16 1.62 -37.66
N LEU A 561 -18.29 2.65 -36.81
CA LEU A 561 -19.21 2.65 -35.66
C LEU A 561 -20.53 3.38 -35.96
N CYS A 562 -20.63 4.09 -37.09
CA CYS A 562 -21.84 4.81 -37.48
C CYS A 562 -22.97 3.83 -37.80
N SER A 563 -23.87 3.71 -36.83
CA SER A 563 -25.05 2.86 -36.82
C SER A 563 -26.08 3.52 -35.91
N ASP A 564 -27.37 3.30 -36.20
CA ASP A 564 -28.43 3.84 -35.37
C ASP A 564 -28.27 3.36 -33.92
N ALA A 565 -28.21 4.31 -32.98
CA ALA A 565 -27.92 4.10 -31.56
C ALA A 565 -26.58 3.39 -31.23
N CYS A 566 -25.53 3.59 -32.04
CA CYS A 566 -24.14 3.18 -31.74
C CYS A 566 -23.98 1.69 -31.37
N TRP A 567 -24.69 0.79 -32.07
CA TRP A 567 -24.87 -0.60 -31.63
C TRP A 567 -23.59 -1.43 -31.54
N PHE A 568 -22.61 -1.18 -32.41
CA PHE A 568 -21.38 -1.99 -32.51
C PHE A 568 -20.36 -1.72 -31.39
N GLY A 569 -20.36 -0.50 -30.86
CA GLY A 569 -19.46 -0.02 -29.81
C GLY A 569 -19.44 1.50 -29.73
N GLY A 570 -18.68 2.04 -28.76
CA GLY A 570 -18.48 3.48 -28.65
C GLY A 570 -17.81 3.90 -27.35
N VAL A 571 -17.42 5.18 -27.30
CA VAL A 571 -16.87 5.82 -26.09
C VAL A 571 -18.00 6.52 -25.34
N GLN A 572 -18.15 6.22 -24.06
CA GLN A 572 -19.04 6.91 -23.13
C GLN A 572 -18.20 7.66 -22.09
N ILE A 573 -18.44 8.95 -21.93
CA ILE A 573 -17.74 9.77 -20.93
C ILE A 573 -18.72 10.14 -19.80
N SER A 574 -18.33 9.86 -18.55
CA SER A 574 -19.20 10.09 -17.40
C SER A 574 -19.19 11.56 -16.96
N GLY A 575 -20.35 12.20 -17.03
CA GLY A 575 -20.60 13.56 -16.57
C GLY A 575 -22.12 13.79 -16.43
N PRO A 576 -22.57 15.02 -16.11
CA PRO A 576 -24.00 15.34 -15.95
C PRO A 576 -24.78 15.17 -17.26
N ASN A 577 -24.09 15.33 -18.40
CA ASN A 577 -24.52 14.79 -19.69
C ASN A 577 -23.54 13.66 -20.03
N ALA A 578 -24.01 12.41 -20.08
CA ALA A 578 -23.19 11.28 -20.49
C ALA A 578 -23.04 11.30 -22.02
N ILE A 579 -21.93 11.85 -22.52
CA ILE A 579 -21.69 11.95 -23.96
C ILE A 579 -21.23 10.60 -24.50
N GLN A 580 -21.97 10.08 -25.49
CA GLN A 580 -21.60 8.89 -26.24
C GLN A 580 -21.13 9.28 -27.64
N PHE A 581 -19.90 8.89 -27.98
CA PHE A 581 -19.27 9.11 -29.28
C PHE A 581 -19.27 7.82 -30.09
N CYS A 582 -19.86 7.87 -31.29
CA CYS A 582 -19.77 6.78 -32.27
C CYS A 582 -19.75 7.22 -33.75
N CYS A 583 -19.79 8.53 -34.05
CA CYS A 583 -19.68 9.04 -35.41
C CYS A 583 -18.79 10.30 -35.51
N PRO A 584 -18.16 10.55 -36.68
CA PRO A 584 -17.29 11.72 -36.91
C PRO A 584 -17.93 13.08 -36.65
N VAL A 585 -19.25 13.21 -36.80
CA VAL A 585 -20.00 14.46 -36.54
C VAL A 585 -19.96 14.96 -35.09
N GLN A 586 -19.44 14.16 -34.15
CA GLN A 586 -19.29 14.54 -32.75
C GLN A 586 -17.83 14.86 -32.34
N TYR A 587 -16.85 14.72 -33.24
CA TYR A 587 -15.45 14.93 -32.89
C TYR A 587 -15.09 16.42 -32.89
N ASN A 588 -13.96 16.76 -32.27
CA ASN A 588 -13.41 18.11 -32.16
C ASN A 588 -14.26 19.13 -31.38
N GLN A 589 -15.28 18.69 -30.65
CA GLN A 589 -15.91 19.51 -29.63
C GLN A 589 -15.06 19.56 -28.36
N LEU A 590 -14.84 20.76 -27.85
CA LEU A 590 -14.16 21.01 -26.57
C LEU A 590 -15.17 20.88 -25.42
N VAL A 591 -14.92 19.99 -24.46
CA VAL A 591 -15.84 19.71 -23.35
C VAL A 591 -15.11 19.76 -22.02
N GLY A 592 -15.73 20.34 -20.99
CA GLY A 592 -15.23 20.37 -19.62
C GLY A 592 -15.83 19.28 -18.73
N SER A 593 -15.04 18.73 -17.82
CA SER A 593 -15.50 17.85 -16.73
C SER A 593 -16.26 18.63 -15.65
N THR A 594 -17.02 17.92 -14.81
CA THR A 594 -17.65 18.48 -13.61
C THR A 594 -16.71 18.66 -12.42
N GLY A 595 -15.49 18.13 -12.48
CA GLY A 595 -14.53 18.16 -11.38
C GLY A 595 -13.16 17.59 -11.75
N ASP A 596 -12.44 17.16 -10.73
CA ASP A 596 -11.02 16.76 -10.76
C ASP A 596 -10.74 15.39 -11.38
N ALA A 597 -11.76 14.65 -11.79
CA ALA A 597 -11.61 13.39 -12.52
C ALA A 597 -12.56 13.30 -13.74
N LEU A 598 -12.10 12.56 -14.76
CA LEU A 598 -12.84 12.30 -16.00
C LEU A 598 -12.71 10.81 -16.37
N THR A 599 -13.79 10.03 -16.27
CA THR A 599 -13.78 8.62 -16.70
C THR A 599 -14.28 8.46 -18.14
N VAL A 600 -13.45 7.85 -18.98
CA VAL A 600 -13.70 7.51 -20.38
C VAL A 600 -13.87 5.99 -20.48
N LYS A 601 -15.08 5.53 -20.83
CA LYS A 601 -15.42 4.11 -20.92
C LYS A 601 -15.61 3.71 -22.38
N VAL A 602 -14.85 2.73 -22.85
CA VAL A 602 -15.07 2.08 -24.14
C VAL A 602 -15.97 0.86 -23.92
N VAL A 603 -17.11 0.82 -24.60
CA VAL A 603 -18.02 -0.34 -24.59
C VAL A 603 -17.86 -1.10 -25.89
N ASN A 604 -17.30 -2.31 -25.84
CA ASN A 604 -17.10 -3.19 -26.99
C ASN A 604 -18.22 -4.24 -27.05
N ARG A 605 -18.88 -4.39 -28.20
CA ARG A 605 -19.83 -5.50 -28.44
C ARG A 605 -19.33 -6.55 -29.43
N TYR A 606 -18.64 -6.13 -30.50
CA TYR A 606 -18.19 -7.02 -31.59
C TYR A 606 -16.70 -6.89 -31.93
N LYS A 607 -16.15 -5.67 -31.89
CA LYS A 607 -14.73 -5.37 -32.05
C LYS A 607 -14.27 -4.45 -30.92
N PHE A 608 -12.96 -4.41 -30.68
CA PHE A 608 -12.35 -3.39 -29.84
C PHE A 608 -12.49 -2.01 -30.50
N THR A 609 -12.98 -1.03 -29.76
CA THR A 609 -13.12 0.36 -30.21
C THR A 609 -11.96 1.19 -29.67
N ASP A 610 -11.19 1.78 -30.58
CA ASP A 610 -10.13 2.72 -30.28
C ASP A 610 -10.63 4.17 -30.21
N PHE A 611 -9.91 5.00 -29.47
CA PHE A 611 -10.11 6.44 -29.46
C PHE A 611 -8.78 7.22 -29.36
N GLN A 612 -8.84 8.47 -29.79
CA GLN A 612 -7.79 9.47 -29.57
C GLN A 612 -8.39 10.70 -28.87
N MET A 613 -7.66 11.17 -27.87
CA MET A 613 -8.09 12.17 -26.90
C MET A 613 -7.00 13.20 -26.68
N ALA A 614 -7.33 14.47 -26.92
CA ALA A 614 -6.57 15.59 -26.37
C ALA A 614 -7.19 15.99 -25.02
N TYR A 615 -6.37 16.29 -24.01
CA TYR A 615 -6.84 16.72 -22.68
C TYR A 615 -5.84 17.64 -21.97
N MET A 616 -6.34 18.50 -21.09
CA MET A 616 -5.55 19.28 -20.14
C MET A 616 -6.40 19.78 -18.96
N ILE A 617 -5.76 20.31 -17.92
CA ILE A 617 -6.45 21.06 -16.85
C ILE A 617 -7.10 22.31 -17.46
N ASP A 618 -8.34 22.59 -17.09
CA ASP A 618 -9.10 23.78 -17.50
C ASP A 618 -8.38 25.05 -17.00
N PRO A 619 -7.94 25.96 -17.90
CA PRO A 619 -7.30 27.21 -17.51
C PRO A 619 -8.30 28.27 -17.00
N SER A 620 -9.61 27.99 -17.07
CA SER A 620 -10.65 28.89 -16.57
C SER A 620 -10.57 29.01 -15.04
N PRO A 621 -10.73 30.22 -14.46
CA PRO A 621 -10.73 30.38 -13.02
C PRO A 621 -11.90 29.59 -12.38
N PRO A 622 -11.71 28.99 -11.18
CA PRO A 622 -12.72 28.17 -10.56
C PRO A 622 -14.00 28.97 -10.31
N THR A 623 -15.08 28.53 -10.96
CA THR A 623 -16.41 29.16 -10.89
C THR A 623 -16.92 29.17 -9.45
N VAL A 624 -16.84 30.32 -8.78
CA VAL A 624 -17.41 30.54 -7.45
C VAL A 624 -18.90 30.19 -7.50
N PRO A 625 -19.43 29.39 -6.56
CA PRO A 625 -20.85 29.07 -6.53
C PRO A 625 -21.68 30.33 -6.23
N HIS A 626 -22.19 30.97 -7.27
CA HIS A 626 -23.27 31.95 -7.10
C HIS A 626 -24.48 31.23 -6.51
N ALA A 627 -25.00 31.76 -5.41
CA ALA A 627 -26.17 31.19 -4.75
C ALA A 627 -27.35 31.13 -5.74
N SER A 628 -28.02 29.99 -5.79
CA SER A 628 -29.16 29.74 -6.67
C SER A 628 -30.29 30.74 -6.40
N ALA A 629 -30.57 31.62 -7.35
CA ALA A 629 -31.84 32.33 -7.39
C ALA A 629 -32.97 31.31 -7.61
N SER A 630 -34.05 31.42 -6.84
CA SER A 630 -35.21 30.53 -6.93
C SER A 630 -36.00 30.77 -8.22
N LEU A 631 -36.09 29.75 -9.07
CA LEU A 631 -37.07 29.71 -10.16
C LEU A 631 -38.36 29.08 -9.65
N ASP A 632 -39.20 29.91 -9.02
CA ASP A 632 -40.63 29.61 -8.96
C ASP A 632 -41.22 29.79 -10.37
N SER A 633 -42.06 28.83 -10.77
CA SER A 633 -42.93 28.96 -11.94
C SER A 633 -44.35 29.32 -11.46
N PRO A 634 -45.19 29.88 -12.34
CA PRO A 634 -46.11 28.97 -13.03
C PRO A 634 -46.32 29.27 -14.52
N GLU A 635 -47.15 28.42 -15.12
CA GLU A 635 -47.52 28.34 -16.54
C GLU A 635 -48.29 29.58 -17.05
N THR A 636 -48.17 29.94 -18.34
CA THR A 636 -49.24 29.70 -19.35
C THR A 636 -48.92 30.23 -20.77
N THR A 637 -49.00 29.31 -21.74
CA THR A 637 -49.55 29.44 -23.12
C THR A 637 -49.54 30.78 -23.92
N VAL A 638 -48.92 30.70 -25.12
CA VAL A 638 -49.54 30.91 -26.47
C VAL A 638 -49.45 32.27 -27.23
N LEU A 639 -48.95 32.16 -28.48
CA LEU A 639 -49.12 32.97 -29.72
C LEU A 639 -48.54 34.40 -29.90
N ASN A 640 -47.56 34.47 -30.82
CA ASN A 640 -47.48 35.32 -32.02
C ASN A 640 -47.65 36.87 -31.98
N ALA A 641 -46.49 37.52 -32.15
CA ALA A 641 -46.14 38.36 -33.33
C ALA A 641 -46.34 39.90 -33.31
N ARG A 642 -45.47 40.56 -34.11
CA ARG A 642 -45.46 41.95 -34.63
C ARG A 642 -44.83 43.05 -33.76
N ASP A 643 -43.61 43.41 -34.14
CA ASP A 643 -43.12 44.80 -34.30
C ASP A 643 -44.14 45.68 -35.10
N PRO A 644 -44.10 47.04 -35.11
CA PRO A 644 -42.88 47.86 -34.95
C PRO A 644 -42.98 49.32 -34.38
N LEU A 645 -41.79 49.96 -34.30
CA LEU A 645 -41.48 51.40 -34.59
C LEU A 645 -41.85 52.59 -33.66
N GLU A 646 -40.96 53.60 -33.74
CA GLU A 646 -41.06 55.06 -33.47
C GLU A 646 -41.26 55.56 -32.00
N THR A 647 -40.27 56.14 -31.28
CA THR A 647 -39.54 57.46 -31.40
C THR A 647 -40.43 58.72 -31.22
N PRO A 648 -39.93 59.96 -30.94
CA PRO A 648 -38.53 60.45 -30.80
C PRO A 648 -38.29 61.44 -29.59
N LEU A 649 -37.13 62.15 -29.61
CA LEU A 649 -36.75 63.36 -28.83
C LEU A 649 -36.41 63.14 -27.33
N VAL A 650 -35.36 63.72 -26.71
CA VAL A 650 -34.19 64.56 -27.12
C VAL A 650 -33.09 64.38 -26.01
N ALA A 651 -31.77 64.62 -26.14
CA ALA A 651 -31.06 65.89 -26.36
C ALA A 651 -29.53 65.69 -26.69
N LYS A 652 -28.73 66.76 -26.55
CA LYS A 652 -27.24 66.85 -26.61
C LYS A 652 -26.79 68.21 -25.96
N PRO A 653 -25.50 68.58 -25.74
CA PRO A 653 -24.20 67.91 -26.00
C PRO A 653 -23.10 68.01 -24.87
N SER A 654 -21.87 67.51 -25.16
CA SER A 654 -20.49 67.95 -24.73
C SER A 654 -20.10 68.11 -23.24
N GLN A 655 -19.11 67.41 -22.64
CA GLN A 655 -17.61 67.44 -22.81
C GLN A 655 -16.92 68.82 -22.53
N PRO A 656 -15.66 68.92 -21.99
CA PRO A 656 -14.64 67.91 -21.58
C PRO A 656 -13.99 68.23 -20.17
N PRO A 657 -12.68 67.97 -19.82
CA PRO A 657 -12.13 68.03 -18.44
C PRO A 657 -11.03 69.13 -18.20
N PRO A 658 -10.34 69.15 -17.03
CA PRO A 658 -9.08 69.87 -16.79
C PRO A 658 -7.81 68.98 -16.61
N HIS A 659 -6.62 69.60 -16.60
CA HIS A 659 -5.29 68.99 -16.88
C HIS A 659 -4.13 69.43 -15.95
N GLY A 660 -3.02 68.67 -15.99
CA GLY A 660 -1.63 69.17 -15.96
C GLY A 660 -0.68 68.49 -14.95
N ASN A 661 0.64 68.34 -15.16
CA ASN A 661 1.58 68.51 -16.30
C ASN A 661 2.94 67.82 -15.92
N GLY A 662 3.93 67.55 -16.78
CA GLY A 662 4.13 67.73 -18.23
C GLY A 662 5.61 67.47 -18.64
N ILE A 663 6.02 67.91 -19.84
CA ILE A 663 7.43 68.08 -20.34
C ILE A 663 8.28 66.80 -20.66
N LEU A 664 8.33 66.47 -21.98
CA LEU A 664 9.51 66.31 -22.89
C LEU A 664 10.85 65.66 -22.37
N LYS A 665 11.68 64.91 -23.14
CA LYS A 665 11.89 64.85 -24.61
C LYS A 665 12.76 63.64 -25.10
N THR A 666 12.57 63.21 -26.37
CA THR A 666 13.54 62.58 -27.33
C THR A 666 14.39 61.31 -27.00
N THR A 667 14.00 60.19 -27.64
CA THR A 667 14.78 59.34 -28.59
C THR A 667 16.31 59.16 -28.50
N TRP A 668 16.79 57.90 -28.55
CA TRP A 668 17.60 57.36 -29.68
C TRP A 668 17.74 55.83 -29.67
N SER A 669 18.27 55.25 -30.76
CA SER A 669 18.51 53.81 -30.99
C SER A 669 19.98 53.41 -30.87
N GLY A 670 20.30 52.16 -30.53
CA GLY A 670 21.67 51.63 -30.53
C GLY A 670 21.73 50.09 -30.60
N THR A 671 22.75 49.55 -31.28
CA THR A 671 22.82 48.13 -31.70
C THR A 671 24.13 47.42 -31.33
N ALA A 672 24.00 46.16 -30.89
CA ALA A 672 24.91 45.02 -31.12
C ALA A 672 26.33 44.99 -30.50
N SER A 673 26.83 43.74 -30.33
CA SER A 673 28.22 43.32 -30.07
C SER A 673 28.84 43.70 -28.69
N THR A 674 29.83 42.99 -28.13
CA THR A 674 30.64 41.84 -28.64
C THR A 674 31.06 40.88 -27.49
N ARG A 675 31.45 39.64 -27.82
CA ARG A 675 32.34 38.80 -26.96
C ARG A 675 33.80 39.32 -27.03
N PRO A 676 34.67 39.05 -26.03
CA PRO A 676 35.48 37.81 -26.02
C PRO A 676 35.62 37.17 -24.63
N ALA A 677 36.40 36.08 -24.53
CA ALA A 677 36.69 35.36 -23.29
C ALA A 677 38.15 34.86 -23.28
N THR A 678 38.77 34.73 -22.10
CA THR A 678 39.94 33.85 -21.90
C THR A 678 40.16 33.40 -20.44
N THR A 679 40.28 32.08 -20.32
CA THR A 679 41.05 31.22 -19.39
C THR A 679 42.17 31.83 -18.53
N VAL A 680 42.41 31.30 -17.30
CA VAL A 680 43.71 30.74 -16.82
C VAL A 680 43.64 30.04 -15.43
N THR A 681 43.93 28.73 -15.45
CA THR A 681 44.75 27.84 -14.56
C THR A 681 44.80 27.89 -13.01
N LEU A 682 44.97 26.68 -12.43
CA LEU A 682 45.28 26.33 -11.01
C LEU A 682 46.71 26.68 -10.54
N PRO A 683 47.01 26.55 -9.22
CA PRO A 683 47.93 25.49 -8.78
C PRO A 683 47.50 24.73 -7.48
N SER A 684 48.43 23.99 -6.87
CA SER A 684 48.21 22.75 -6.07
C SER A 684 48.46 22.82 -4.54
N ALA A 685 48.21 21.69 -3.86
CA ALA A 685 48.34 21.47 -2.40
C ALA A 685 49.78 21.16 -1.88
N PRO A 686 49.99 21.08 -0.54
CA PRO A 686 51.19 20.50 0.09
C PRO A 686 50.93 19.29 1.03
N THR A 687 51.99 18.53 1.33
CA THR A 687 52.03 17.31 2.18
C THR A 687 53.43 17.18 2.83
N THR A 688 53.77 16.34 3.83
CA THR A 688 53.04 15.42 4.74
C THR A 688 53.88 15.20 6.01
N SER A 689 53.29 14.81 7.15
CA SER A 689 54.05 14.19 8.27
C SER A 689 53.20 13.19 9.08
N ARG A 690 53.86 12.38 9.95
CA ARG A 690 53.34 11.12 10.51
C ARG A 690 53.34 11.12 12.04
N LEU A 691 52.52 10.26 12.64
CA LEU A 691 52.88 9.54 13.88
C LEU A 691 52.37 8.09 13.86
N ARG A 692 53.13 7.18 14.48
CA ARG A 692 52.80 5.75 14.66
C ARG A 692 52.53 5.49 16.15
N LEU A 693 51.58 4.61 16.43
CA LEU A 693 51.60 3.66 17.56
C LEU A 693 50.78 2.43 17.13
N GLY A 694 50.87 1.29 17.82
CA GLY A 694 50.13 0.09 17.38
C GLY A 694 50.23 -1.14 18.26
N ARG A 695 49.43 -2.15 17.87
CA ARG A 695 49.31 -3.51 18.45
C ARG A 695 49.03 -3.61 19.96
N LYS A 696 47.86 -4.18 20.28
CA LYS A 696 47.83 -5.53 20.87
C LYS A 696 46.52 -6.27 20.55
N SER A 697 46.63 -7.57 20.36
CA SER A 697 45.54 -8.53 20.45
C SER A 697 45.30 -8.92 21.90
N ASN A 698 44.10 -9.43 22.22
CA ASN A 698 43.98 -10.50 23.20
C ASN A 698 42.71 -11.33 22.97
N THR A 699 42.85 -12.63 23.11
CA THR A 699 41.75 -13.58 23.26
C THR A 699 41.48 -13.82 24.74
N LYS A 700 40.20 -13.91 25.12
CA LYS A 700 39.72 -14.82 26.17
C LYS A 700 38.20 -14.99 26.07
#